data_AF-A0AB39U3S7-F1
#
_entry.id   AF-A0AB39U3S7-F1
#
_cell.length_a   1.000
_cell.length_b   1.000
_cell.length_c   1.000
_cell.angle_alpha   90.00
_cell.angle_beta   90.00
_cell.angle_gamma   90.00
#
_symmetry.space_group_name_H-M   'P 1'
#
loop_
_entity.id
_entity.type
_entity.pdbx_description
1 polymer ?
#
loop_
_entity_poly.entity_id
_entity_poly.type
_entity_poly.pdbx_seq_one_letter_code
_entity_poly.pdbx_strand_id
1 'polypeptide(L)'
;MAYKTTSEAPPIRGSHTIIGKKKIVAGNCNVGDICVLKITALGPNNVGIDEFSYAYPILVSNVNLGDTIKAKIIKNGKFNGVPRSLPPQSWYPYKNYGVPPYMTSDSSPSASSPSEAPPSASSPSEATPKSPPIRGLGSPMFGGPHRGGGHALYREGNLLKKYAIAKKVEVVLPNTMSGVPQKLAETSILNSGDILDVTIDKLSLKGAGVVEISESYKLIIPNANVGEKVKVCVTITKPHYAFAKILEKNVAGDFLLKDREKKNNKKKNFSYDNGSKLTITLPNNIEKTFGKYSIFKIHDQRSSHYNNIVPQVPHKTLGDFVIFLKLGLGAKAGDTIRIKLTKVSTNYAIAKVIKVNLLKRGLTQNLGYKRTLLSIHQMVKNGMHFGEKAVKTDARMKKYVWQKKQGNMYRPLIKKGIYIINLLKTRRCLNKALNLLSKYAVKGRTFLFIGTKKPAAGLIAIASLFSKTSFFVNTRWLGGMLTNWKTIYKSISKIRPILKEKQKIYIDILEKRQNIKNILIQKALLLRKKGTLILTKGRQYKELLAQSIKPNNITESPYAKNLLFKRKQLIEKSQILLLKRQTLLEKRRILMLQSQILKNKGRETVINYETLLRQLTLHNKKLIELKSFYTLSLEIKNLKKLAKQQNKDVYSMSYTNLLNYVYKESSNNSLDLLEDKKNSIYKGILPNPPKEILNRIVVTMLNFTKHNGVPYKVPQYNSEKNSSILNVLSTKSTNIENFGYILLSKLLTKFSLFAPYLKTLIKNVKKHISNLENICRNVFSLLINIQKLLTNYVQIKNQISSELLFIKQKLSTERNVIVVLKTKLQFFLSQKKLFKFLPKLRYLPTGRNKIAQTVQILMRKIVDPKLKYPIDNIYNNIQQRISISKDKKLAAIRKKKWQRLEKYFGGIANMTKMNNTKISKNIAIIIGQKEELNAVKECKKLGIKMFNIVDTNCNPSLADHIIPANDDSRNAIKYILNKFLIRIKLAQKLSLRYKR
;
A
#
# COMPACT_ATOMS: atom_id res chain seq x y z
N MET A 1 -30.18 10.20 85.94
CA MET A 1 -31.41 10.70 86.60
C MET A 1 -32.51 10.88 85.55
N ALA A 2 -33.78 10.92 85.97
CA ALA A 2 -34.92 11.26 85.10
C ALA A 2 -34.96 12.80 84.82
N TYR A 3 -35.81 13.36 83.96
CA TYR A 3 -37.28 13.40 84.09
C TYR A 3 -38.06 13.53 82.76
N LYS A 4 -39.40 13.45 82.86
CA LYS A 4 -40.39 13.51 81.76
C LYS A 4 -40.98 14.91 81.53
N THR A 5 -41.48 15.17 80.32
CA THR A 5 -42.77 15.87 79.96
C THR A 5 -42.96 15.76 78.42
N THR A 6 -44.11 15.52 77.75
CA THR A 6 -45.57 15.30 78.02
C THR A 6 -46.57 16.46 77.83
N SER A 7 -46.80 16.86 76.57
CA SER A 7 -48.10 17.31 76.01
C SER A 7 -48.12 16.98 74.49
N GLU A 8 -49.17 16.52 73.80
CA GLU A 8 -50.65 16.48 73.93
C GLU A 8 -51.39 17.79 73.57
N ALA A 9 -52.45 17.83 72.74
CA ALA A 9 -52.99 16.84 71.76
C ALA A 9 -53.75 17.54 70.56
N PRO A 10 -54.95 17.15 70.01
CA PRO A 10 -55.29 17.34 68.57
C PRO A 10 -56.61 18.17 68.39
N PRO A 11 -57.55 17.94 67.42
CA PRO A 11 -57.54 17.43 66.02
C PRO A 11 -57.99 18.55 65.01
N ILE A 12 -58.33 18.37 63.70
CA ILE A 12 -59.50 17.70 63.08
C ILE A 12 -59.30 17.46 61.55
N ARG A 13 -59.97 16.40 61.07
CA ARG A 13 -60.28 15.89 59.70
C ARG A 13 -60.32 16.94 58.56
N GLY A 14 -59.99 16.64 57.29
CA GLY A 14 -59.41 15.41 56.69
C GLY A 14 -60.06 14.98 55.35
N SER A 15 -59.27 14.53 54.35
CA SER A 15 -59.78 13.76 53.20
C SER A 15 -58.69 12.98 52.41
N HIS A 16 -58.96 11.68 52.21
CA HIS A 16 -58.51 10.77 51.15
C HIS A 16 -57.01 10.54 50.78
N THR A 17 -56.46 9.51 51.44
CA THR A 17 -55.74 8.36 50.81
C THR A 17 -54.38 8.57 50.10
N ILE A 18 -53.36 8.77 50.93
CA ILE A 18 -52.20 7.86 51.11
C ILE A 18 -51.38 7.47 49.86
N ILE A 19 -50.15 8.01 49.80
CA ILE A 19 -49.01 7.42 49.07
C ILE A 19 -48.17 6.58 50.05
N GLY A 20 -48.05 5.27 49.82
CA GLY A 20 -47.28 4.34 50.66
C GLY A 20 -45.76 4.27 50.34
N LYS A 21 -45.04 5.40 50.26
CA LYS A 21 -43.58 5.39 50.04
C LYS A 21 -42.81 5.15 51.36
N LYS A 22 -42.28 3.93 51.58
CA LYS A 22 -41.25 3.71 52.61
C LYS A 22 -40.00 4.54 52.29
N LYS A 23 -39.59 5.44 53.21
CA LYS A 23 -38.24 6.01 53.23
C LYS A 23 -37.26 4.88 53.55
N ILE A 24 -36.41 4.50 52.61
CA ILE A 24 -35.24 3.66 52.88
C ILE A 24 -34.12 4.59 53.36
N VAL A 25 -33.52 4.29 54.51
CA VAL A 25 -32.31 4.99 54.99
C VAL A 25 -31.13 4.48 54.18
N ALA A 26 -30.79 5.19 53.11
CA ALA A 26 -29.75 4.78 52.18
C ALA A 26 -28.35 5.09 52.73
N GLY A 27 -27.59 4.04 53.07
CA GLY A 27 -26.20 4.18 53.53
C GLY A 27 -25.26 4.75 52.45
N ASN A 28 -24.21 5.43 52.88
CA ASN A 28 -23.08 5.76 52.00
C ASN A 28 -22.21 4.51 51.82
N CYS A 29 -21.89 4.17 50.57
CA CYS A 29 -21.05 3.02 50.22
C CYS A 29 -19.68 3.46 49.69
N ASN A 30 -18.65 2.68 50.02
CA ASN A 30 -17.23 2.96 49.83
C ASN A 30 -16.60 2.06 48.75
N VAL A 31 -15.42 2.46 48.27
CA VAL A 31 -14.65 1.67 47.31
C VAL A 31 -14.07 0.46 48.01
N GLY A 32 -14.59 -0.73 47.67
CA GLY A 32 -14.27 -1.99 48.33
C GLY A 32 -15.52 -2.76 48.77
N ASP A 33 -16.63 -2.08 49.03
CA ASP A 33 -17.85 -2.69 49.56
C ASP A 33 -18.49 -3.67 48.56
N ILE A 34 -19.16 -4.71 49.07
CA ILE A 34 -19.96 -5.64 48.27
C ILE A 34 -21.43 -5.36 48.54
N CYS A 35 -22.10 -4.76 47.56
CA CYS A 35 -23.49 -4.33 47.65
C CYS A 35 -24.41 -5.32 46.91
N VAL A 36 -25.63 -5.49 47.40
CA VAL A 36 -26.72 -6.10 46.60
C VAL A 36 -27.40 -4.97 45.83
N LEU A 37 -27.41 -5.08 44.50
CA LEU A 37 -27.96 -4.08 43.59
C LEU A 37 -29.08 -4.69 42.76
N LYS A 38 -30.11 -3.90 42.47
CA LYS A 38 -31.21 -4.24 41.57
C LYS A 38 -31.16 -3.31 40.37
N ILE A 39 -30.97 -3.85 39.17
CA ILE A 39 -30.82 -3.01 37.98
C ILE A 39 -32.16 -2.44 37.56
N THR A 40 -32.34 -1.13 37.78
CA THR A 40 -33.57 -0.37 37.53
C THR A 40 -33.59 0.31 36.16
N ALA A 41 -32.43 0.60 35.58
CA ALA A 41 -32.30 1.13 34.22
C ALA A 41 -31.10 0.51 33.46
N LEU A 42 -31.07 0.69 32.12
CA LEU A 42 -30.00 0.21 31.24
C LEU A 42 -29.44 1.35 30.39
N GLY A 43 -28.17 1.67 30.61
CA GLY A 43 -27.37 2.58 29.79
C GLY A 43 -26.73 1.92 28.56
N PRO A 44 -26.13 2.73 27.67
CA PRO A 44 -25.47 2.23 26.46
C PRO A 44 -24.35 1.24 26.78
N ASN A 45 -24.14 0.26 25.88
CA ASN A 45 -23.19 -0.85 26.03
C ASN A 45 -23.49 -1.82 27.20
N ASN A 46 -24.78 -2.03 27.52
CA ASN A 46 -25.24 -2.94 28.58
C ASN A 46 -24.64 -2.62 29.96
N VAL A 47 -24.62 -1.33 30.31
CA VAL A 47 -24.31 -0.86 31.67
C VAL A 47 -25.62 -0.74 32.42
N GLY A 48 -25.89 -1.67 33.33
CA GLY A 48 -27.00 -1.56 34.27
C GLY A 48 -26.78 -0.41 35.25
N ILE A 49 -27.87 0.24 35.65
CA ILE A 49 -27.91 1.31 36.66
C ILE A 49 -28.84 0.83 37.78
N ASP A 50 -28.40 0.93 39.03
CA ASP A 50 -29.27 0.94 40.21
C ASP A 50 -29.41 2.38 40.68
N GLU A 51 -30.66 2.87 40.75
CA GLU A 51 -31.01 4.24 41.14
C GLU A 51 -31.67 4.32 42.54
N PHE A 52 -31.95 3.19 43.20
CA PHE A 52 -32.83 3.16 44.38
C PHE A 52 -32.24 2.45 45.61
N SER A 53 -31.29 1.53 45.46
CA SER A 53 -30.68 0.84 46.61
C SER A 53 -29.75 1.72 47.46
N TYR A 54 -29.21 2.81 46.88
CA TYR A 54 -28.21 3.68 47.50
C TYR A 54 -28.48 5.16 47.19
N ALA A 55 -27.90 6.07 47.99
CA ALA A 55 -28.16 7.52 47.94
C ALA A 55 -27.68 8.22 46.65
N TYR A 56 -27.02 7.49 45.75
CA TYR A 56 -26.55 7.96 44.46
C TYR A 56 -26.40 6.77 43.49
N PRO A 57 -26.54 6.97 42.16
CA PRO A 57 -26.65 5.86 41.21
C PRO A 57 -25.36 5.04 41.08
N ILE A 58 -25.52 3.72 40.95
CA ILE A 58 -24.41 2.77 40.83
C ILE A 58 -24.45 2.06 39.47
N LEU A 59 -23.35 2.16 38.74
CA LEU A 59 -23.19 1.67 37.36
C LEU A 59 -22.48 0.31 37.33
N VAL A 60 -23.05 -0.68 36.63
CA VAL A 60 -22.50 -2.04 36.54
C VAL A 60 -22.51 -2.56 35.10
N SER A 61 -21.35 -2.93 34.57
CA SER A 61 -21.23 -3.49 33.21
C SER A 61 -21.70 -4.95 33.13
N ASN A 62 -22.32 -5.33 32.00
CA ASN A 62 -22.72 -6.70 31.65
C ASN A 62 -23.81 -7.28 32.56
N VAL A 63 -24.92 -6.53 32.70
CA VAL A 63 -26.09 -6.91 33.51
C VAL A 63 -27.37 -6.66 32.69
N ASN A 64 -28.46 -7.39 32.97
CA ASN A 64 -29.76 -7.11 32.35
C ASN A 64 -30.63 -6.22 33.25
N LEU A 65 -31.69 -5.65 32.67
CA LEU A 65 -32.72 -4.93 33.41
C LEU A 65 -33.47 -5.90 34.33
N GLY A 66 -33.66 -5.53 35.60
CA GLY A 66 -34.36 -6.34 36.59
C GLY A 66 -33.50 -7.34 37.37
N ASP A 67 -32.27 -7.66 36.92
CA ASP A 67 -31.34 -8.54 37.65
C ASP A 67 -31.09 -8.00 39.09
N THR A 68 -31.24 -8.86 40.11
CA THR A 68 -30.63 -8.67 41.45
C THR A 68 -29.25 -9.32 41.49
N ILE A 69 -28.22 -8.55 41.83
CA ILE A 69 -26.81 -9.00 41.79
C ILE A 69 -26.04 -8.59 43.04
N LYS A 70 -25.02 -9.36 43.41
CA LYS A 70 -23.95 -8.87 44.28
C LYS A 70 -22.89 -8.22 43.40
N ALA A 71 -22.47 -7.00 43.75
CA ALA A 71 -21.46 -6.25 43.01
C ALA A 71 -20.48 -5.55 43.97
N LYS A 72 -19.18 -5.60 43.67
CA LYS A 72 -18.14 -4.92 44.46
C LYS A 72 -17.86 -3.53 43.89
N ILE A 73 -17.93 -2.48 44.69
CA ILE A 73 -17.66 -1.10 44.25
C ILE A 73 -16.16 -0.96 43.92
N ILE A 74 -15.87 -0.43 42.73
CA ILE A 74 -14.50 -0.22 42.21
C ILE A 74 -14.07 1.25 42.32
N LYS A 75 -15.01 2.19 42.14
CA LYS A 75 -14.71 3.62 42.08
C LYS A 75 -15.95 4.48 42.33
N ASN A 76 -15.80 5.51 43.15
CA ASN A 76 -16.77 6.59 43.31
C ASN A 76 -16.35 7.81 42.46
N GLY A 77 -17.31 8.63 42.04
CA GLY A 77 -17.11 9.79 41.17
C GLY A 77 -18.12 10.91 41.41
N LYS A 78 -17.88 12.06 40.77
CA LYS A 78 -18.78 13.23 40.74
C LYS A 78 -19.03 13.61 39.27
N PHE A 79 -20.23 14.10 38.95
CA PHE A 79 -20.49 14.71 37.64
C PHE A 79 -19.99 16.17 37.62
N ASN A 80 -18.95 16.43 36.83
CA ASN A 80 -18.53 17.80 36.51
C ASN A 80 -19.21 18.26 35.20
N GLY A 81 -19.49 19.55 35.08
CA GLY A 81 -20.17 20.15 33.92
C GLY A 81 -19.42 19.98 32.59
N VAL A 82 -20.15 19.97 31.47
CA VAL A 82 -19.63 19.61 30.14
C VAL A 82 -19.26 20.86 29.31
N PRO A 83 -17.99 21.03 28.88
CA PRO A 83 -17.62 21.96 27.83
C PRO A 83 -18.07 21.46 26.44
N ARG A 84 -18.45 22.37 25.54
CA ARG A 84 -18.86 22.02 24.17
C ARG A 84 -17.67 21.78 23.22
N SER A 85 -17.84 20.81 22.33
CA SER A 85 -17.07 20.55 21.09
C SER A 85 -15.64 19.99 21.21
N LEU A 86 -15.35 18.96 20.37
CA LEU A 86 -14.14 18.70 19.56
C LEU A 86 -14.23 17.29 18.90
N PRO A 87 -13.36 16.89 17.94
CA PRO A 87 -13.71 15.89 16.91
C PRO A 87 -13.40 14.42 17.25
N PRO A 88 -13.94 13.44 16.49
CA PRO A 88 -13.74 12.02 16.76
C PRO A 88 -12.35 11.52 16.37
N GLN A 89 -11.56 11.06 17.36
CA GLN A 89 -10.37 10.23 17.13
C GLN A 89 -10.43 8.88 17.85
N SER A 90 -9.70 7.93 17.26
CA SER A 90 -9.60 6.50 17.56
C SER A 90 -9.38 6.13 19.03
N TRP A 91 -10.13 5.14 19.50
CA TRP A 91 -9.76 4.31 20.67
C TRP A 91 -9.32 2.91 20.20
N TYR A 92 -8.04 2.58 20.42
CA TYR A 92 -7.50 1.22 20.37
C TYR A 92 -6.43 1.11 21.47
N PRO A 93 -6.63 0.31 22.52
CA PRO A 93 -5.65 0.19 23.60
C PRO A 93 -4.59 -0.88 23.29
N TYR A 94 -3.32 -0.51 23.44
CA TYR A 94 -2.23 -1.44 23.74
C TYR A 94 -1.38 -0.84 24.86
N LYS A 95 -1.10 -1.63 25.91
CA LYS A 95 -0.29 -1.19 27.06
C LYS A 95 1.21 -1.28 26.72
N ASN A 96 1.97 -0.37 27.33
CA ASN A 96 3.43 -0.40 27.36
C ASN A 96 3.96 -1.62 28.12
N TYR A 97 5.19 -2.02 27.78
CA TYR A 97 6.18 -2.51 28.75
C TYR A 97 7.38 -1.55 28.68
N GLY A 98 7.92 -1.17 29.83
CA GLY A 98 9.00 -0.18 29.93
C GLY A 98 10.41 -0.79 29.84
N VAL A 99 11.41 0.10 29.81
CA VAL A 99 12.85 -0.18 29.96
C VAL A 99 13.39 0.87 30.95
N PRO A 100 14.29 0.52 31.90
CA PRO A 100 14.77 1.43 32.96
C PRO A 100 15.84 2.44 32.47
N PRO A 101 16.25 3.43 33.31
CA PRO A 101 16.97 4.65 32.89
C PRO A 101 18.47 4.70 33.29
N TYR A 102 19.02 5.92 33.40
CA TYR A 102 20.42 6.32 33.73
C TYR A 102 21.42 6.22 32.55
N MET A 103 22.39 7.14 32.34
CA MET A 103 22.69 8.43 33.01
C MET A 103 23.46 9.42 32.10
N THR A 104 23.59 10.66 32.60
CA THR A 104 24.53 11.79 32.34
C THR A 104 25.87 11.53 31.61
N SER A 105 26.56 12.51 30.98
CA SER A 105 26.34 13.97 30.78
C SER A 105 27.29 14.53 29.69
N ASP A 106 27.15 15.80 29.26
CA ASP A 106 28.19 16.86 29.35
C ASP A 106 28.01 18.09 28.42
N SER A 107 28.55 19.22 28.89
CA SER A 107 29.02 20.49 28.25
C SER A 107 28.25 21.19 27.09
N SER A 108 27.72 22.37 27.45
CA SER A 108 27.59 23.60 26.63
C SER A 108 28.89 24.46 26.78
N PRO A 109 29.06 25.75 26.33
CA PRO A 109 28.09 26.74 25.82
C PRO A 109 28.58 27.66 24.63
N SER A 110 27.95 28.85 24.49
CA SER A 110 28.25 30.00 23.61
C SER A 110 27.69 29.94 22.16
N ALA A 111 27.22 31.03 21.51
CA ALA A 111 27.10 32.45 21.89
C ALA A 111 25.91 33.21 21.24
N SER A 112 25.54 34.35 21.85
CA SER A 112 24.98 35.63 21.32
C SER A 112 23.81 35.75 20.31
N SER A 113 22.86 36.64 20.66
CA SER A 113 21.93 37.41 19.80
C SER A 113 22.41 38.87 19.63
N PRO A 114 21.90 39.64 18.63
CA PRO A 114 20.78 40.61 18.79
C PRO A 114 19.72 40.45 17.66
N SER A 115 18.41 40.80 17.71
CA SER A 115 17.60 41.97 18.14
C SER A 115 17.60 43.19 17.20
N GLU A 116 16.44 43.53 16.59
CA GLU A 116 15.89 44.91 16.45
C GLU A 116 14.57 45.03 15.64
N ALA A 117 13.71 46.01 16.03
CA ALA A 117 12.55 46.63 15.36
C ALA A 117 11.76 47.50 16.39
N PRO A 118 10.86 48.45 16.03
CA PRO A 118 10.61 49.20 14.78
C PRO A 118 10.77 50.74 14.98
N PRO A 119 10.16 51.63 14.16
CA PRO A 119 9.10 52.50 14.74
C PRO A 119 7.93 53.00 13.82
N SER A 120 6.79 53.25 14.48
CA SER A 120 5.69 54.25 14.32
C SER A 120 5.22 54.90 12.99
N ALA A 121 3.90 54.71 12.72
CA ALA A 121 2.81 55.73 12.62
C ALA A 121 2.64 56.76 11.46
N SER A 122 1.41 56.82 10.90
CA SER A 122 0.51 58.02 10.89
C SER A 122 -0.83 57.76 10.17
N SER A 123 -1.88 58.56 10.46
CA SER A 123 -3.24 58.45 9.88
C SER A 123 -4.15 59.66 10.18
N PRO A 124 -5.08 60.03 9.27
CA PRO A 124 -6.47 60.46 9.58
C PRO A 124 -7.49 59.55 8.84
N SER A 125 -8.66 59.13 9.36
CA SER A 125 -9.89 59.86 9.82
C SER A 125 -10.62 60.66 8.72
N GLU A 126 -11.96 60.71 8.60
CA GLU A 126 -13.09 60.09 9.33
C GLU A 126 -14.03 59.35 8.29
N ALA A 127 -15.37 59.18 8.31
CA ALA A 127 -16.51 59.59 9.16
C ALA A 127 -17.68 58.59 9.11
N THR A 128 -18.71 58.75 9.97
CA THR A 128 -20.04 58.09 9.86
C THR A 128 -21.20 59.09 10.02
N PRO A 129 -22.45 58.72 9.70
CA PRO A 129 -23.45 58.74 10.79
C PRO A 129 -24.60 57.70 10.73
N LYS A 130 -24.92 57.17 11.92
CA LYS A 130 -26.25 57.00 12.59
C LYS A 130 -27.46 56.32 11.88
N SER A 131 -28.26 55.65 12.72
CA SER A 131 -29.57 54.99 12.50
C SER A 131 -30.73 55.95 12.94
N PRO A 132 -32.07 55.63 13.03
CA PRO A 132 -32.70 54.37 13.49
C PRO A 132 -34.03 53.96 12.73
N PRO A 133 -35.23 53.60 13.30
CA PRO A 133 -36.07 52.50 12.73
C PRO A 133 -37.57 52.86 12.50
N ILE A 134 -38.48 51.88 12.23
CA ILE A 134 -39.88 51.80 12.76
C ILE A 134 -40.67 50.51 12.32
N ARG A 135 -41.82 50.31 13.00
CA ARG A 135 -42.92 49.29 12.94
C ARG A 135 -43.51 49.05 11.52
N GLY A 136 -44.37 48.06 11.21
CA GLY A 136 -44.98 46.94 11.97
C GLY A 136 -46.34 46.47 11.36
N LEU A 137 -47.02 45.49 12.00
CA LEU A 137 -48.39 44.95 11.72
C LEU A 137 -48.60 44.02 10.49
N GLY A 138 -49.56 43.07 10.57
CA GLY A 138 -50.02 42.24 9.43
C GLY A 138 -50.40 40.75 9.65
N SER A 139 -51.28 40.40 10.60
CA SER A 139 -51.88 39.05 10.76
C SER A 139 -53.41 39.13 10.74
N PRO A 140 -54.16 38.19 10.10
CA PRO A 140 -54.74 36.98 10.77
C PRO A 140 -54.49 35.67 9.97
N MET A 141 -54.46 34.42 10.46
CA MET A 141 -55.17 33.59 11.47
C MET A 141 -56.08 32.50 10.84
N PHE A 142 -56.39 31.46 11.65
CA PHE A 142 -57.10 30.19 11.37
C PHE A 142 -56.26 29.07 10.69
N GLY A 143 -56.05 27.89 11.32
CA GLY A 143 -56.43 27.45 12.67
C GLY A 143 -55.65 26.20 13.13
N GLY A 144 -55.63 25.95 14.45
CA GLY A 144 -54.91 24.83 15.10
C GLY A 144 -55.73 23.52 15.20
N PRO A 145 -55.53 22.63 16.21
CA PRO A 145 -54.66 22.71 17.42
C PRO A 145 -53.42 21.77 17.34
N HIS A 146 -52.39 21.75 18.22
CA HIS A 146 -52.22 22.00 19.67
C HIS A 146 -52.84 20.95 20.62
N ARG A 147 -52.42 20.73 21.88
CA ARG A 147 -51.36 21.29 22.78
C ARG A 147 -50.32 20.18 23.13
N GLY A 148 -49.28 20.31 23.97
CA GLY A 148 -48.70 21.37 24.84
C GLY A 148 -47.32 20.87 25.35
N GLY A 149 -46.45 21.62 26.07
CA GLY A 149 -46.64 22.82 26.88
C GLY A 149 -46.67 22.45 28.38
N GLY A 150 -45.77 22.91 29.26
CA GLY A 150 -44.65 23.84 29.09
C GLY A 150 -43.61 23.78 30.24
N HIS A 151 -42.81 24.84 30.42
CA HIS A 151 -41.80 24.94 31.49
C HIS A 151 -42.39 25.42 32.83
N ALA A 152 -41.73 25.01 33.93
CA ALA A 152 -41.74 25.73 35.21
C ALA A 152 -40.29 25.86 35.72
N LEU A 153 -39.98 26.98 36.38
CA LEU A 153 -38.66 27.27 36.97
C LEU A 153 -38.68 26.97 38.47
N TYR A 154 -37.67 26.31 39.00
CA TYR A 154 -37.26 26.44 40.41
C TYR A 154 -35.74 26.36 40.54
N ARG A 155 -35.20 27.01 41.59
CA ARG A 155 -33.77 27.34 41.75
C ARG A 155 -32.90 26.11 42.06
N GLU A 156 -31.61 26.22 41.74
CA GLU A 156 -30.61 25.19 42.03
C GLU A 156 -30.28 25.12 43.52
N GLY A 157 -30.52 23.96 44.14
CA GLY A 157 -29.81 23.54 45.36
C GLY A 157 -28.56 22.76 44.97
N ASN A 158 -27.38 23.20 45.43
CA ASN A 158 -26.08 22.77 44.89
C ASN A 158 -25.61 21.38 45.40
N LEU A 159 -26.40 20.35 45.12
CA LEU A 159 -26.08 18.95 45.41
C LEU A 159 -25.21 18.34 44.30
N LEU A 160 -23.89 18.32 44.56
CA LEU A 160 -22.90 17.62 43.74
C LEU A 160 -23.27 16.14 43.53
N LYS A 161 -23.90 15.82 42.39
CA LYS A 161 -24.36 14.46 42.07
C LYS A 161 -23.17 13.50 41.96
N LYS A 162 -23.01 12.68 43.00
CA LYS A 162 -22.08 11.55 43.07
C LYS A 162 -22.59 10.39 42.20
N TYR A 163 -21.72 9.45 41.88
CA TYR A 163 -22.08 8.13 41.32
C TYR A 163 -21.01 7.10 41.71
N ALA A 164 -21.32 5.80 41.63
CA ALA A 164 -20.33 4.73 41.73
C ALA A 164 -20.27 3.86 40.48
N ILE A 165 -19.16 3.15 40.31
CA ILE A 165 -18.96 2.07 39.35
C ILE A 165 -18.65 0.81 40.14
N ALA A 166 -19.44 -0.24 39.96
CA ALA A 166 -19.27 -1.54 40.61
C ALA A 166 -19.04 -2.66 39.58
N LYS A 167 -18.39 -3.74 40.02
CA LYS A 167 -18.17 -4.96 39.24
C LYS A 167 -19.13 -6.04 39.72
N LYS A 168 -19.96 -6.58 38.82
CA LYS A 168 -20.79 -7.78 39.11
C LYS A 168 -19.88 -8.92 39.61
N VAL A 169 -20.23 -9.47 40.76
CA VAL A 169 -19.58 -10.64 41.38
C VAL A 169 -20.44 -11.87 41.12
N GLU A 170 -21.74 -11.79 41.44
CA GLU A 170 -22.67 -12.92 41.44
C GLU A 170 -24.11 -12.45 41.12
N VAL A 171 -24.99 -13.36 40.69
CA VAL A 171 -26.44 -13.11 40.57
C VAL A 171 -27.13 -13.72 41.78
N VAL A 172 -28.00 -12.95 42.44
CA VAL A 172 -28.81 -13.45 43.56
C VAL A 172 -30.18 -13.83 43.03
N LEU A 173 -30.46 -15.13 42.97
CA LEU A 173 -31.81 -15.65 42.80
C LEU A 173 -32.61 -15.36 44.09
N PRO A 174 -33.87 -14.91 44.00
CA PRO A 174 -34.68 -14.59 45.18
C PRO A 174 -35.21 -15.86 45.84
N ASN A 175 -34.83 -16.10 47.10
CA ASN A 175 -35.47 -17.13 47.93
C ASN A 175 -36.80 -16.62 48.49
N THR A 176 -37.81 -17.48 48.55
CA THR A 176 -39.07 -17.29 49.28
C THR A 176 -39.24 -18.41 50.32
N MET A 177 -39.77 -18.08 51.50
CA MET A 177 -39.81 -18.96 52.67
C MET A 177 -41.12 -19.75 52.81
N SER A 178 -41.06 -20.80 53.64
CA SER A 178 -42.15 -21.48 54.37
C SER A 178 -43.31 -22.10 53.57
N GLY A 179 -43.34 -23.43 53.53
CA GLY A 179 -44.45 -24.28 53.08
C GLY A 179 -43.99 -25.75 52.95
N VAL A 180 -44.57 -26.66 53.72
CA VAL A 180 -44.20 -28.09 53.91
C VAL A 180 -45.40 -28.96 53.46
N PRO A 181 -45.27 -30.20 52.93
CA PRO A 181 -44.16 -31.16 53.04
C PRO A 181 -43.54 -31.70 51.73
N GLN A 182 -42.62 -32.65 51.90
CA GLN A 182 -41.79 -33.31 50.89
C GLN A 182 -42.57 -34.27 49.95
N LYS A 183 -42.10 -34.35 48.70
CA LYS A 183 -41.77 -35.65 48.06
C LYS A 183 -40.70 -35.45 46.99
N LEU A 184 -39.79 -36.41 46.84
CA LEU A 184 -38.75 -36.35 45.82
C LEU A 184 -39.33 -36.71 44.44
N ALA A 185 -38.88 -36.00 43.41
CA ALA A 185 -38.93 -36.44 42.03
C ALA A 185 -37.65 -36.00 41.32
N GLU A 186 -36.92 -36.95 40.75
CA GLU A 186 -35.66 -36.69 40.06
C GLU A 186 -35.90 -35.92 38.76
N THR A 187 -35.04 -34.97 38.40
CA THR A 187 -35.09 -34.32 37.08
C THR A 187 -33.80 -34.56 36.33
N SER A 188 -33.88 -35.46 35.35
CA SER A 188 -32.74 -35.92 34.55
C SER A 188 -32.20 -34.80 33.65
N ILE A 189 -30.90 -34.52 33.80
CA ILE A 189 -30.21 -33.52 32.98
C ILE A 189 -29.97 -34.11 31.59
N LEU A 190 -30.80 -33.71 30.62
CA LEU A 190 -30.59 -34.07 29.21
C LEU A 190 -29.22 -33.59 28.71
N ASN A 191 -28.56 -34.45 27.94
CA ASN A 191 -27.27 -34.20 27.31
C ASN A 191 -27.42 -33.93 25.80
N SER A 192 -26.37 -33.36 25.20
CA SER A 192 -26.35 -33.11 23.76
C SER A 192 -25.96 -34.38 22.99
N GLY A 193 -26.97 -35.09 22.47
CA GLY A 193 -26.84 -36.35 21.74
C GLY A 193 -28.09 -37.22 21.90
N ASP A 194 -28.75 -37.11 23.06
CA ASP A 194 -29.88 -37.92 23.50
C ASP A 194 -31.02 -37.94 22.47
N ILE A 195 -31.65 -39.10 22.29
CA ILE A 195 -32.78 -39.32 21.38
C ILE A 195 -34.03 -39.59 22.21
N LEU A 196 -35.09 -38.85 21.94
CA LEU A 196 -36.35 -38.86 22.68
C LEU A 196 -37.51 -39.02 21.70
N ASP A 197 -38.55 -39.77 22.08
CA ASP A 197 -39.85 -39.81 21.39
C ASP A 197 -40.82 -38.90 22.15
N VAL A 198 -41.34 -37.86 21.49
CA VAL A 198 -41.99 -36.73 22.19
C VAL A 198 -43.24 -36.22 21.46
N THR A 199 -44.28 -35.90 22.22
CA THR A 199 -45.44 -35.10 21.78
C THR A 199 -45.14 -33.61 21.89
N ILE A 200 -45.73 -32.79 21.02
CA ILE A 200 -45.58 -31.32 21.11
C ILE A 200 -46.81 -30.68 21.75
N ASP A 201 -46.62 -30.17 22.97
CA ASP A 201 -47.70 -29.63 23.81
C ASP A 201 -48.22 -28.28 23.29
N LYS A 202 -47.31 -27.41 22.83
CA LYS A 202 -47.66 -26.04 22.39
C LYS A 202 -46.65 -25.43 21.43
N LEU A 203 -47.07 -24.37 20.73
CA LEU A 203 -46.21 -23.57 19.85
C LEU A 203 -45.70 -22.32 20.56
N SER A 204 -44.41 -22.05 20.40
CA SER A 204 -43.79 -20.77 20.78
C SER A 204 -44.24 -19.62 19.86
N LEU A 205 -44.05 -18.37 20.31
CA LEU A 205 -44.28 -17.12 19.57
C LEU A 205 -43.55 -16.99 18.20
N LYS A 206 -42.74 -18.00 17.81
CA LYS A 206 -42.02 -18.07 16.52
C LYS A 206 -42.38 -19.30 15.68
N GLY A 207 -43.41 -20.07 16.07
CA GLY A 207 -43.86 -21.24 15.32
C GLY A 207 -42.94 -22.46 15.42
N ALA A 208 -42.14 -22.56 16.49
CA ALA A 208 -41.45 -23.79 16.88
C ALA A 208 -42.20 -24.47 18.02
N GLY A 209 -42.34 -25.79 17.97
CA GLY A 209 -42.95 -26.60 19.03
C GLY A 209 -42.15 -26.54 20.32
N VAL A 210 -42.86 -26.62 21.44
CA VAL A 210 -42.32 -26.64 22.79
C VAL A 210 -42.96 -27.78 23.56
N VAL A 211 -42.13 -28.51 24.30
CA VAL A 211 -42.53 -29.57 25.24
C VAL A 211 -42.03 -29.19 26.63
N GLU A 212 -42.82 -29.43 27.67
CA GLU A 212 -42.38 -29.31 29.06
C GLU A 212 -42.01 -30.70 29.61
N ILE A 213 -40.72 -30.87 29.94
CA ILE A 213 -40.15 -32.14 30.42
C ILE A 213 -40.12 -32.19 31.95
N SER A 214 -39.99 -31.02 32.57
CA SER A 214 -40.31 -30.78 33.97
C SER A 214 -40.80 -29.34 34.13
N GLU A 215 -41.32 -28.98 35.30
CA GLU A 215 -41.82 -27.63 35.60
C GLU A 215 -40.78 -26.52 35.31
N SER A 216 -39.48 -26.86 35.40
CA SER A 216 -38.35 -25.96 35.20
C SER A 216 -37.57 -26.16 33.89
N TYR A 217 -37.90 -27.18 33.07
CA TYR A 217 -37.10 -27.54 31.89
C TYR A 217 -37.92 -27.84 30.62
N LYS A 218 -37.59 -27.15 29.50
CA LYS A 218 -38.42 -27.14 28.28
C LYS A 218 -37.65 -27.54 27.01
N LEU A 219 -38.19 -28.42 26.18
CA LEU A 219 -37.59 -28.82 24.90
C LEU A 219 -38.20 -28.01 23.75
N ILE A 220 -37.36 -27.45 22.87
CA ILE A 220 -37.79 -26.62 21.74
C ILE A 220 -37.43 -27.31 20.42
N ILE A 221 -38.44 -27.57 19.60
CA ILE A 221 -38.36 -28.37 18.36
C ILE A 221 -38.84 -27.52 17.17
N PRO A 222 -37.96 -27.12 16.22
CA PRO A 222 -38.36 -26.34 15.07
C PRO A 222 -39.06 -27.20 13.99
N ASN A 223 -40.02 -26.61 13.27
CA ASN A 223 -40.80 -27.25 12.20
C ASN A 223 -41.66 -28.44 12.68
N ALA A 224 -42.26 -28.30 13.87
CA ALA A 224 -43.06 -29.32 14.55
C ALA A 224 -44.40 -28.71 14.99
N ASN A 225 -45.50 -29.46 14.81
CA ASN A 225 -46.86 -28.98 15.06
C ASN A 225 -47.39 -29.48 16.42
N VAL A 226 -48.35 -28.75 17.02
CA VAL A 226 -49.04 -29.19 18.26
C VAL A 226 -49.71 -30.55 18.03
N GLY A 227 -49.59 -31.45 19.02
CA GLY A 227 -50.15 -32.81 18.97
C GLY A 227 -49.36 -33.82 18.13
N GLU A 228 -48.33 -33.40 17.38
CA GLU A 228 -47.53 -34.30 16.54
C GLU A 228 -46.63 -35.20 17.42
N LYS A 229 -46.57 -36.51 17.15
CA LYS A 229 -45.64 -37.45 17.80
C LYS A 229 -44.36 -37.57 16.98
N VAL A 230 -43.22 -37.20 17.55
CA VAL A 230 -41.97 -36.97 16.80
C VAL A 230 -40.76 -37.53 17.54
N LYS A 231 -39.91 -38.29 16.83
CA LYS A 231 -38.61 -38.74 17.33
C LYS A 231 -37.58 -37.63 17.09
N VAL A 232 -36.93 -37.16 18.15
CA VAL A 232 -36.03 -35.99 18.11
C VAL A 232 -34.69 -36.27 18.80
N CYS A 233 -33.61 -35.67 18.29
CA CYS A 233 -32.29 -35.71 18.92
C CYS A 233 -31.94 -34.34 19.54
N VAL A 234 -31.49 -34.33 20.79
CA VAL A 234 -31.11 -33.13 21.55
C VAL A 234 -29.78 -32.58 21.02
N THR A 235 -29.80 -31.36 20.48
CA THR A 235 -28.64 -30.75 19.79
C THR A 235 -27.87 -29.75 20.65
N ILE A 236 -28.55 -28.99 21.51
CA ILE A 236 -27.95 -27.95 22.36
C ILE A 236 -28.75 -27.86 23.65
N THR A 237 -28.10 -28.03 24.80
CA THR A 237 -28.70 -27.89 26.13
C THR A 237 -28.37 -26.54 26.77
N LYS A 238 -29.24 -26.04 27.64
CA LYS A 238 -29.13 -24.81 28.45
C LYS A 238 -29.73 -25.08 29.85
N PRO A 239 -29.56 -24.19 30.85
CA PRO A 239 -29.98 -24.49 32.23
C PRO A 239 -31.48 -24.76 32.44
N HIS A 240 -32.36 -24.22 31.59
CA HIS A 240 -33.82 -24.35 31.72
C HIS A 240 -34.52 -24.76 30.42
N TYR A 241 -33.76 -25.07 29.37
CA TYR A 241 -34.30 -25.54 28.09
C TYR A 241 -33.25 -26.22 27.21
N ALA A 242 -33.69 -27.02 26.24
CA ALA A 242 -32.84 -27.58 25.20
C ALA A 242 -33.45 -27.40 23.80
N PHE A 243 -32.62 -27.44 22.76
CA PHE A 243 -33.05 -27.48 21.36
C PHE A 243 -32.85 -28.88 20.80
N ALA A 244 -33.91 -29.49 20.28
CA ALA A 244 -33.85 -30.77 19.58
C ALA A 244 -34.18 -30.65 18.10
N LYS A 245 -33.76 -31.63 17.31
CA LYS A 245 -34.01 -31.72 15.87
C LYS A 245 -34.77 -33.00 15.56
N ILE A 246 -35.83 -32.89 14.76
CA ILE A 246 -36.59 -34.01 14.21
C ILE A 246 -35.68 -34.97 13.45
N LEU A 247 -35.79 -36.26 13.80
CA LEU A 247 -35.30 -37.40 13.03
C LEU A 247 -36.44 -37.99 12.20
N GLU A 248 -37.53 -38.39 12.86
CA GLU A 248 -38.68 -39.07 12.26
C GLU A 248 -40.02 -38.52 12.80
N LYS A 249 -41.09 -38.58 12.01
CA LYS A 249 -42.43 -38.13 12.37
C LYS A 249 -43.39 -39.32 12.37
N ASN A 250 -43.92 -39.69 13.52
CA ASN A 250 -44.86 -40.80 13.66
C ASN A 250 -46.28 -40.29 13.42
N VAL A 251 -46.75 -40.47 12.19
CA VAL A 251 -48.12 -40.11 11.78
C VAL A 251 -49.10 -41.15 12.33
N ALA A 252 -49.77 -40.82 13.43
CA ALA A 252 -50.88 -41.58 13.99
C ALA A 252 -52.07 -40.64 14.21
N GLY A 253 -53.27 -41.04 13.77
CA GLY A 253 -54.50 -40.30 14.02
C GLY A 253 -55.03 -39.41 12.88
N ASP A 254 -55.02 -39.88 11.62
CA ASP A 254 -56.10 -39.57 10.66
C ASP A 254 -56.04 -40.44 9.39
N PHE A 255 -56.76 -41.56 9.36
CA PHE A 255 -57.12 -42.26 8.10
C PHE A 255 -58.24 -43.31 8.26
N LEU A 256 -59.37 -42.92 8.88
CA LEU A 256 -60.63 -43.67 8.74
C LEU A 256 -61.13 -43.56 7.28
N LEU A 257 -60.59 -44.41 6.39
CA LEU A 257 -61.10 -44.86 5.08
C LEU A 257 -59.99 -45.60 4.31
N LYS A 258 -59.44 -46.70 4.85
CA LYS A 258 -58.50 -47.55 4.09
C LYS A 258 -58.37 -49.04 4.42
N ASP A 259 -59.34 -49.63 5.12
CA ASP A 259 -59.41 -51.09 5.34
C ASP A 259 -60.30 -51.84 4.32
N ARG A 260 -60.04 -51.55 3.04
CA ARG A 260 -60.07 -52.57 1.97
C ARG A 260 -58.81 -52.37 1.11
N GLU A 261 -58.36 -53.44 0.46
CA GLU A 261 -57.18 -53.49 -0.43
C GLU A 261 -55.78 -53.55 0.22
N LYS A 262 -55.63 -54.30 1.33
CA LYS A 262 -54.38 -55.02 1.65
C LYS A 262 -54.53 -56.53 1.94
N LYS A 263 -55.40 -57.19 1.18
CA LYS A 263 -55.23 -58.61 0.80
C LYS A 263 -55.00 -58.70 -0.72
N ASN A 264 -54.41 -59.80 -1.18
CA ASN A 264 -54.06 -60.08 -2.58
C ASN A 264 -52.88 -59.31 -3.19
N ASN A 265 -51.70 -59.45 -2.59
CA ASN A 265 -50.44 -59.34 -3.34
C ASN A 265 -50.21 -60.62 -4.19
N LYS A 266 -51.19 -61.01 -5.02
CA LYS A 266 -50.98 -62.03 -6.08
C LYS A 266 -50.38 -61.32 -7.29
N LYS A 267 -49.24 -61.82 -7.79
CA LYS A 267 -48.62 -61.33 -9.04
C LYS A 267 -49.59 -61.51 -10.22
N LYS A 268 -50.35 -60.48 -10.58
CA LYS A 268 -51.08 -60.45 -11.86
C LYS A 268 -50.16 -59.92 -12.95
N ASN A 269 -49.66 -60.83 -13.78
CA ASN A 269 -49.07 -60.46 -15.07
C ASN A 269 -50.17 -59.83 -15.91
N PHE A 270 -50.04 -58.54 -16.23
CA PHE A 270 -50.96 -57.88 -17.17
C PHE A 270 -50.53 -58.18 -18.60
N SER A 271 -51.28 -59.05 -19.30
CA SER A 271 -51.38 -58.96 -20.75
C SER A 271 -52.12 -57.67 -21.13
N TYR A 272 -51.75 -57.06 -22.25
CA TYR A 272 -52.46 -55.89 -22.78
C TYR A 272 -53.21 -56.28 -24.04
N ASP A 273 -54.37 -56.90 -23.85
CA ASP A 273 -55.13 -57.51 -24.93
C ASP A 273 -55.91 -56.47 -25.76
N ASN A 274 -56.43 -56.92 -26.91
CA ASN A 274 -57.21 -56.07 -27.81
C ASN A 274 -58.40 -55.44 -27.08
N GLY A 275 -58.48 -54.10 -27.11
CA GLY A 275 -59.53 -53.33 -26.48
C GLY A 275 -59.21 -52.72 -25.11
N SER A 276 -58.05 -53.05 -24.53
CA SER A 276 -57.53 -52.46 -23.29
C SER A 276 -57.40 -50.92 -23.36
N LYS A 277 -57.57 -50.22 -22.22
CA LYS A 277 -57.71 -48.75 -22.15
C LYS A 277 -56.61 -48.09 -21.32
N LEU A 278 -55.53 -47.65 -21.97
CA LEU A 278 -54.36 -47.00 -21.33
C LEU A 278 -54.53 -45.47 -21.21
N THR A 279 -53.76 -44.85 -20.31
CA THR A 279 -53.64 -43.38 -20.21
C THR A 279 -52.17 -42.99 -20.38
N ILE A 280 -51.86 -42.16 -21.37
CA ILE A 280 -50.49 -41.80 -21.77
C ILE A 280 -50.39 -40.28 -21.90
N THR A 281 -49.22 -39.70 -21.59
CA THR A 281 -48.92 -38.29 -21.91
C THR A 281 -48.22 -38.24 -23.27
N LEU A 282 -48.73 -37.46 -24.22
CA LEU A 282 -48.06 -37.26 -25.51
C LEU A 282 -46.71 -36.54 -25.28
N PRO A 283 -45.59 -37.02 -25.85
CA PRO A 283 -44.31 -36.31 -25.76
C PRO A 283 -44.38 -34.96 -26.48
N ASN A 284 -43.50 -34.03 -26.10
CA ASN A 284 -43.50 -32.66 -26.63
C ASN A 284 -43.07 -32.58 -28.11
N ASN A 285 -42.30 -33.56 -28.57
CA ASN A 285 -41.83 -33.69 -29.95
C ASN A 285 -42.48 -34.94 -30.56
N ILE A 286 -43.36 -34.77 -31.53
CA ILE A 286 -44.00 -35.86 -32.30
C ILE A 286 -43.33 -35.88 -33.68
N GLU A 287 -42.10 -36.41 -33.71
CA GLU A 287 -41.18 -36.27 -34.86
C GLU A 287 -41.33 -37.37 -35.94
N LYS A 288 -42.13 -38.42 -35.69
CA LYS A 288 -42.39 -39.48 -36.68
C LYS A 288 -43.88 -39.81 -36.76
N THR A 289 -44.45 -39.63 -37.96
CA THR A 289 -45.81 -40.05 -38.33
C THR A 289 -45.74 -40.95 -39.55
N PHE A 290 -46.64 -41.92 -39.64
CA PHE A 290 -46.76 -42.84 -40.77
C PHE A 290 -48.22 -42.94 -41.17
N GLY A 291 -48.55 -42.39 -42.35
CA GLY A 291 -49.94 -42.17 -42.77
C GLY A 291 -50.74 -41.42 -41.70
N LYS A 292 -51.86 -42.00 -41.27
CA LYS A 292 -52.82 -41.41 -40.31
C LYS A 292 -52.48 -41.71 -38.83
N TYR A 293 -51.25 -42.16 -38.52
CA TYR A 293 -50.81 -42.59 -37.19
C TYR A 293 -49.51 -41.89 -36.75
N SER A 294 -49.45 -41.44 -35.50
CA SER A 294 -48.21 -40.96 -34.85
C SER A 294 -47.52 -42.11 -34.12
N ILE A 295 -46.21 -42.25 -34.29
CA ILE A 295 -45.43 -43.38 -33.76
C ILE A 295 -44.72 -42.97 -32.46
N PHE A 296 -44.83 -43.81 -31.43
CA PHE A 296 -44.10 -43.66 -30.17
C PHE A 296 -43.41 -44.97 -29.78
N LYS A 297 -42.11 -44.92 -29.47
CA LYS A 297 -41.38 -46.01 -28.80
C LYS A 297 -41.52 -45.88 -27.29
N ILE A 298 -41.69 -46.99 -26.59
CA ILE A 298 -41.60 -47.07 -25.14
C ILE A 298 -40.31 -47.84 -24.80
N HIS A 299 -39.33 -47.15 -24.20
CA HIS A 299 -38.10 -47.76 -23.68
C HIS A 299 -38.23 -47.99 -22.17
N ASP A 300 -37.86 -49.17 -21.65
CA ASP A 300 -37.86 -49.46 -20.21
C ASP A 300 -36.66 -48.82 -19.50
N GLN A 301 -36.85 -47.63 -18.91
CA GLN A 301 -35.79 -46.87 -18.24
C GLN A 301 -35.68 -47.19 -16.74
N ARG A 302 -34.91 -48.22 -16.40
CA ARG A 302 -34.55 -48.54 -15.01
C ARG A 302 -33.36 -47.69 -14.50
N SER A 303 -33.55 -46.40 -14.21
CA SER A 303 -32.64 -45.66 -13.30
C SER A 303 -33.20 -44.33 -12.74
N SER A 304 -32.68 -43.94 -11.58
CA SER A 304 -32.89 -42.69 -10.82
C SER A 304 -34.25 -42.50 -10.10
N HIS A 305 -34.19 -41.92 -8.89
CA HIS A 305 -35.36 -41.64 -8.05
C HIS A 305 -36.12 -40.39 -8.51
N TYR A 306 -37.35 -40.55 -9.02
CA TYR A 306 -38.43 -39.56 -8.85
C TYR A 306 -39.80 -40.23 -8.94
N ASN A 307 -40.69 -39.97 -7.97
CA ASN A 307 -42.04 -40.54 -7.95
C ASN A 307 -42.90 -40.01 -9.12
N ASN A 308 -43.11 -40.84 -10.14
CA ASN A 308 -44.24 -40.77 -11.05
C ASN A 308 -44.61 -42.20 -11.48
N ILE A 309 -45.88 -42.56 -11.38
CA ILE A 309 -46.37 -43.90 -11.72
C ILE A 309 -46.46 -44.03 -13.25
N VAL A 310 -45.74 -45.01 -13.80
CA VAL A 310 -45.81 -45.42 -15.22
C VAL A 310 -46.09 -46.93 -15.24
N PRO A 311 -47.05 -47.42 -16.04
CA PRO A 311 -47.37 -48.85 -16.09
C PRO A 311 -46.25 -49.65 -16.77
N GLN A 312 -45.88 -50.79 -16.18
CA GLN A 312 -44.96 -51.76 -16.78
C GLN A 312 -45.68 -52.61 -17.84
N VAL A 313 -44.90 -53.14 -18.79
CA VAL A 313 -45.36 -53.95 -19.93
C VAL A 313 -44.78 -55.36 -19.78
N PRO A 314 -45.53 -56.44 -20.08
CA PRO A 314 -45.10 -57.81 -19.76
C PRO A 314 -43.83 -58.24 -20.49
N HIS A 315 -42.97 -58.99 -19.79
CA HIS A 315 -41.71 -59.51 -20.34
C HIS A 315 -41.93 -60.71 -21.28
N LYS A 316 -41.52 -60.56 -22.55
CA LYS A 316 -40.72 -61.55 -23.30
C LYS A 316 -40.10 -60.90 -24.54
N THR A 317 -38.86 -61.29 -24.87
CA THR A 317 -37.97 -60.73 -25.93
C THR A 317 -37.45 -59.30 -25.69
N LEU A 318 -36.26 -59.01 -26.24
CA LEU A 318 -35.66 -57.67 -26.28
C LEU A 318 -36.20 -56.92 -27.51
N GLY A 319 -36.86 -55.78 -27.30
CA GLY A 319 -37.30 -54.90 -28.38
C GLY A 319 -37.99 -53.64 -27.89
N ASP A 320 -37.83 -52.55 -28.63
CA ASP A 320 -38.54 -51.29 -28.34
C ASP A 320 -40.02 -51.45 -28.70
N PHE A 321 -40.93 -51.52 -27.71
CA PHE A 321 -42.35 -51.67 -27.97
C PHE A 321 -42.94 -50.42 -28.62
N VAL A 322 -43.55 -50.56 -29.81
CA VAL A 322 -43.98 -49.43 -30.66
C VAL A 322 -45.50 -49.23 -30.61
N ILE A 323 -45.96 -48.02 -30.28
CA ILE A 323 -47.39 -47.65 -30.36
C ILE A 323 -47.66 -46.76 -31.57
N PHE A 324 -48.53 -47.24 -32.46
CA PHE A 324 -49.10 -46.50 -33.59
C PHE A 324 -50.43 -45.87 -33.17
N LEU A 325 -50.43 -44.59 -32.81
CA LEU A 325 -51.62 -43.90 -32.31
C LEU A 325 -52.34 -43.13 -33.42
N LYS A 326 -53.61 -43.45 -33.67
CA LYS A 326 -54.51 -42.64 -34.51
C LYS A 326 -54.95 -41.41 -33.71
N LEU A 327 -54.34 -40.26 -34.01
CA LEU A 327 -54.65 -38.98 -33.37
C LEU A 327 -56.08 -38.55 -33.76
N GLY A 328 -56.95 -38.48 -32.76
CA GLY A 328 -58.31 -37.97 -32.88
C GLY A 328 -58.64 -37.02 -31.72
N LEU A 329 -59.83 -36.42 -31.75
CA LEU A 329 -60.34 -35.54 -30.69
C LEU A 329 -59.43 -34.33 -30.38
N GLY A 330 -58.63 -33.88 -31.35
CA GLY A 330 -57.82 -32.65 -31.27
C GLY A 330 -56.65 -32.67 -30.30
N ALA A 331 -56.21 -33.86 -29.83
CA ALA A 331 -55.08 -34.03 -28.92
C ALA A 331 -53.77 -33.43 -29.45
N LYS A 332 -52.96 -32.82 -28.57
CA LYS A 332 -51.67 -32.20 -28.93
C LYS A 332 -50.52 -32.68 -28.04
N ALA A 333 -49.30 -32.47 -28.51
CA ALA A 333 -48.06 -32.72 -27.78
C ALA A 333 -48.13 -32.12 -26.35
N GLY A 334 -47.85 -32.93 -25.33
CA GLY A 334 -47.92 -32.57 -23.90
C GLY A 334 -49.27 -32.84 -23.19
N ASP A 335 -50.35 -33.12 -23.94
CA ASP A 335 -51.67 -33.48 -23.37
C ASP A 335 -51.64 -34.90 -22.76
N THR A 336 -52.43 -35.11 -21.70
CA THR A 336 -52.74 -36.45 -21.17
C THR A 336 -53.98 -37.02 -21.87
N ILE A 337 -53.81 -38.16 -22.52
CA ILE A 337 -54.85 -38.81 -23.35
C ILE A 337 -55.15 -40.22 -22.83
N ARG A 338 -56.42 -40.62 -22.91
CA ARG A 338 -56.85 -42.01 -22.67
C ARG A 338 -57.14 -42.66 -24.03
N ILE A 339 -56.49 -43.79 -24.29
CA ILE A 339 -56.46 -44.48 -25.58
C ILE A 339 -57.04 -45.89 -25.45
N LYS A 340 -57.65 -46.42 -26.51
CA LYS A 340 -58.03 -47.84 -26.63
C LYS A 340 -56.97 -48.52 -27.51
N LEU A 341 -56.37 -49.62 -27.07
CA LEU A 341 -55.64 -50.50 -27.97
C LEU A 341 -56.66 -51.20 -28.89
N THR A 342 -56.37 -51.26 -30.18
CA THR A 342 -57.29 -51.75 -31.23
C THR A 342 -56.76 -52.99 -31.93
N LYS A 343 -55.44 -53.10 -32.10
CA LYS A 343 -54.73 -54.33 -32.45
C LYS A 343 -53.42 -54.35 -31.67
N VAL A 344 -53.10 -55.47 -31.03
CA VAL A 344 -51.85 -55.68 -30.29
C VAL A 344 -51.13 -56.89 -30.89
N SER A 345 -49.81 -56.79 -30.95
CA SER A 345 -48.87 -57.81 -31.40
C SER A 345 -47.69 -57.86 -30.42
N THR A 346 -46.77 -58.81 -30.59
CA THR A 346 -45.61 -59.00 -29.70
C THR A 346 -44.77 -57.74 -29.52
N ASN A 347 -44.52 -57.00 -30.61
CA ASN A 347 -43.58 -55.88 -30.62
C ASN A 347 -44.25 -54.51 -30.86
N TYR A 348 -45.56 -54.46 -31.14
CA TYR A 348 -46.27 -53.21 -31.40
C TYR A 348 -47.77 -53.25 -31.07
N ALA A 349 -48.38 -52.07 -30.90
CA ALA A 349 -49.82 -51.90 -30.74
C ALA A 349 -50.36 -50.71 -31.55
N ILE A 350 -51.52 -50.89 -32.19
CA ILE A 350 -52.29 -49.84 -32.87
C ILE A 350 -53.37 -49.33 -31.91
N ALA A 351 -53.47 -48.02 -31.70
CA ALA A 351 -54.37 -47.41 -30.72
C ALA A 351 -55.20 -46.25 -31.29
N LYS A 352 -56.35 -45.95 -30.67
CA LYS A 352 -57.21 -44.79 -30.97
C LYS A 352 -57.44 -43.95 -29.71
N VAL A 353 -57.39 -42.62 -29.82
CA VAL A 353 -57.73 -41.71 -28.70
C VAL A 353 -59.24 -41.80 -28.37
N ILE A 354 -59.58 -41.99 -27.09
CA ILE A 354 -60.97 -42.00 -26.58
C ILE A 354 -61.31 -40.69 -25.88
N LYS A 355 -60.38 -40.13 -25.10
CA LYS A 355 -60.61 -38.91 -24.29
C LYS A 355 -59.32 -38.12 -24.12
N VAL A 356 -59.42 -36.79 -24.16
CA VAL A 356 -58.30 -35.85 -23.91
C VAL A 356 -58.57 -35.12 -22.59
N ASN A 357 -57.67 -35.26 -21.60
CA ASN A 357 -57.79 -34.58 -20.32
C ASN A 357 -57.07 -33.22 -20.37
N LEU A 358 -57.83 -32.16 -20.71
CA LEU A 358 -57.36 -30.78 -20.92
C LEU A 358 -56.76 -30.07 -19.67
N LEU A 359 -56.49 -30.77 -18.57
CA LEU A 359 -56.21 -30.22 -17.25
C LEU A 359 -54.95 -29.33 -17.16
N LYS A 360 -53.94 -29.53 -18.03
CA LYS A 360 -52.76 -28.65 -18.08
C LYS A 360 -53.05 -27.26 -18.70
N ARG A 361 -54.16 -27.10 -19.42
CA ARG A 361 -54.46 -25.86 -20.18
C ARG A 361 -54.83 -24.69 -19.27
N GLY A 362 -55.56 -24.93 -18.17
CA GLY A 362 -55.93 -23.90 -17.18
C GLY A 362 -54.74 -23.26 -16.46
N LEU A 363 -53.66 -24.02 -16.22
CA LEU A 363 -52.41 -23.50 -15.66
C LEU A 363 -51.79 -22.39 -16.54
N THR A 364 -51.92 -22.49 -17.87
CA THR A 364 -51.40 -21.47 -18.79
C THR A 364 -52.19 -20.15 -18.73
N GLN A 365 -53.51 -20.22 -18.56
CA GLN A 365 -54.36 -19.04 -18.37
C GLN A 365 -54.07 -18.34 -17.04
N ASN A 366 -53.92 -19.12 -15.94
CA ASN A 366 -53.55 -18.59 -14.63
C ASN A 366 -52.14 -17.94 -14.64
N LEU A 367 -51.16 -18.53 -15.34
CA LEU A 367 -49.85 -17.90 -15.56
C LEU A 367 -49.96 -16.58 -16.36
N GLY A 368 -50.85 -16.53 -17.35
CA GLY A 368 -51.18 -15.31 -18.10
C GLY A 368 -51.74 -14.21 -17.18
N TYR A 369 -52.82 -14.52 -16.45
CA TYR A 369 -53.45 -13.59 -15.51
C TYR A 369 -52.46 -13.08 -14.46
N LYS A 370 -51.76 -13.99 -13.77
CA LYS A 370 -50.74 -13.68 -12.74
C LYS A 370 -49.63 -12.77 -13.27
N ARG A 371 -49.17 -12.99 -14.52
CA ARG A 371 -48.22 -12.08 -15.21
C ARG A 371 -48.81 -10.69 -15.49
N THR A 372 -50.08 -10.59 -15.90
CA THR A 372 -50.72 -9.28 -16.11
C THR A 372 -50.92 -8.51 -14.80
N LEU A 373 -51.40 -9.19 -13.75
CA LEU A 373 -51.61 -8.62 -12.42
C LEU A 373 -50.30 -8.10 -11.83
N LEU A 374 -49.21 -8.89 -11.89
CA LEU A 374 -47.87 -8.47 -11.47
C LEU A 374 -47.39 -7.22 -12.24
N SER A 375 -47.65 -7.16 -13.54
CA SER A 375 -47.31 -6.00 -14.37
C SER A 375 -48.12 -4.75 -13.99
N ILE A 376 -49.40 -4.89 -13.66
CA ILE A 376 -50.27 -3.77 -13.26
C ILE A 376 -49.88 -3.29 -11.86
N HIS A 377 -49.63 -4.21 -10.91
CA HIS A 377 -49.12 -3.87 -9.59
C HIS A 377 -47.80 -3.07 -9.66
N GLN A 378 -46.89 -3.45 -10.57
CA GLN A 378 -45.68 -2.64 -10.82
C GLN A 378 -46.01 -1.23 -11.36
N MET A 379 -46.98 -1.08 -12.25
CA MET A 379 -47.40 0.24 -12.76
C MET A 379 -48.06 1.10 -11.67
N VAL A 380 -48.91 0.51 -10.82
CA VAL A 380 -49.48 1.17 -9.63
C VAL A 380 -48.36 1.64 -8.70
N LYS A 381 -47.42 0.77 -8.34
CA LYS A 381 -46.29 1.05 -7.43
C LYS A 381 -45.32 2.12 -7.94
N ASN A 382 -45.28 2.38 -9.25
CA ASN A 382 -44.48 3.48 -9.84
C ASN A 382 -45.30 4.78 -10.02
N GLY A 383 -46.56 4.83 -9.57
CA GLY A 383 -47.42 6.02 -9.66
C GLY A 383 -47.97 6.32 -11.04
N MET A 384 -47.94 5.35 -11.98
CA MET A 384 -48.30 5.57 -13.39
C MET A 384 -49.79 5.87 -13.64
N HIS A 385 -50.63 5.79 -12.60
CA HIS A 385 -52.10 5.86 -12.67
C HIS A 385 -52.68 7.22 -12.24
N PHE A 386 -51.90 8.10 -11.61
CA PHE A 386 -52.34 9.47 -11.34
C PHE A 386 -52.17 10.29 -12.63
N GLY A 387 -53.13 11.15 -12.96
CA GLY A 387 -52.94 12.22 -13.96
C GLY A 387 -52.76 13.59 -13.32
N GLU A 388 -52.88 14.63 -14.14
CA GLU A 388 -53.10 16.02 -13.73
C GLU A 388 -54.53 16.26 -13.15
N LYS A 389 -54.70 17.39 -12.44
CA LYS A 389 -55.98 17.94 -11.98
C LYS A 389 -57.00 18.05 -13.13
N ALA A 390 -58.23 17.59 -12.91
CA ALA A 390 -59.28 17.48 -13.94
C ALA A 390 -59.49 18.76 -14.79
N VAL A 391 -59.46 19.94 -14.15
CA VAL A 391 -59.61 21.27 -14.81
C VAL A 391 -58.60 21.51 -15.94
N LYS A 392 -57.39 20.94 -15.86
CA LYS A 392 -56.30 21.17 -16.83
C LYS A 392 -56.22 20.11 -17.94
N THR A 393 -57.22 19.23 -18.05
CA THR A 393 -57.13 18.02 -18.87
C THR A 393 -57.69 18.14 -20.29
N ASP A 394 -57.10 17.42 -21.24
CA ASP A 394 -57.54 17.43 -22.64
C ASP A 394 -58.76 16.50 -22.80
N ALA A 395 -59.85 17.00 -23.39
CA ALA A 395 -61.06 16.22 -23.60
C ALA A 395 -60.83 14.90 -24.36
N ARG A 396 -59.83 14.84 -25.24
CA ARG A 396 -59.45 13.63 -26.00
C ARG A 396 -58.78 12.56 -25.12
N MET A 397 -58.30 12.91 -23.93
CA MET A 397 -57.77 11.95 -22.95
C MET A 397 -58.85 11.18 -22.18
N LYS A 398 -60.14 11.61 -22.22
CA LYS A 398 -61.27 10.88 -21.60
C LYS A 398 -61.25 9.38 -21.92
N LYS A 399 -60.90 9.00 -23.16
CA LYS A 399 -60.80 7.59 -23.60
C LYS A 399 -59.65 6.78 -23.00
N TYR A 400 -58.70 7.39 -22.29
CA TYR A 400 -57.58 6.73 -21.59
C TYR A 400 -57.65 6.83 -20.05
N VAL A 401 -58.58 7.62 -19.51
CA VAL A 401 -58.93 7.64 -18.08
C VAL A 401 -59.78 6.39 -17.76
N TRP A 402 -59.84 5.99 -16.48
CA TRP A 402 -60.85 5.05 -16.00
C TRP A 402 -62.24 5.71 -16.03
N GLN A 403 -63.29 4.94 -16.29
CA GLN A 403 -64.67 5.42 -16.26
C GLN A 403 -65.47 4.59 -15.26
N LYS A 404 -66.34 5.24 -14.49
CA LYS A 404 -67.34 4.60 -13.60
C LYS A 404 -68.71 4.76 -14.25
N LYS A 405 -69.54 3.70 -14.25
CA LYS A 405 -70.96 3.80 -14.61
C LYS A 405 -71.70 4.55 -13.50
N GLN A 406 -72.50 5.55 -13.86
CA GLN A 406 -73.45 6.26 -12.99
C GLN A 406 -74.74 6.44 -13.79
N GLY A 407 -75.80 5.73 -13.41
CA GLY A 407 -76.97 5.54 -14.28
C GLY A 407 -76.54 4.98 -15.64
N ASN A 408 -77.10 5.51 -16.72
CA ASN A 408 -76.74 5.13 -18.10
C ASN A 408 -75.46 5.82 -18.63
N MET A 409 -74.82 6.71 -17.86
CA MET A 409 -73.63 7.45 -18.28
C MET A 409 -72.30 6.89 -17.73
N TYR A 410 -71.24 7.03 -18.52
CA TYR A 410 -69.86 6.69 -18.14
C TYR A 410 -69.03 7.93 -17.78
N ARG A 411 -69.07 8.36 -16.51
CA ARG A 411 -68.28 9.50 -16.03
C ARG A 411 -66.83 9.10 -15.74
N PRO A 412 -65.82 9.93 -16.08
CA PRO A 412 -64.41 9.63 -15.82
C PRO A 412 -64.08 9.66 -14.31
N LEU A 413 -63.25 8.72 -13.86
CA LEU A 413 -62.92 8.49 -12.45
C LEU A 413 -61.98 9.57 -11.91
N ILE A 414 -62.52 10.43 -11.04
CA ILE A 414 -61.78 11.43 -10.26
C ILE A 414 -61.47 10.86 -8.87
N LYS A 415 -60.26 11.12 -8.35
CA LYS A 415 -59.95 11.03 -6.92
C LYS A 415 -59.16 12.28 -6.50
N LYS A 416 -59.57 12.96 -5.42
CA LYS A 416 -58.95 14.21 -4.93
C LYS A 416 -58.70 15.25 -6.05
N GLY A 417 -59.69 15.46 -6.92
CA GLY A 417 -59.61 16.40 -8.05
C GLY A 417 -58.74 15.96 -9.25
N ILE A 418 -58.13 14.77 -9.20
CA ILE A 418 -57.23 14.23 -10.23
C ILE A 418 -57.91 13.09 -11.00
N TYR A 419 -57.73 13.04 -12.33
CA TYR A 419 -58.19 11.91 -13.14
C TYR A 419 -57.26 10.69 -13.01
N ILE A 420 -57.85 9.49 -12.92
CA ILE A 420 -57.11 8.23 -12.78
C ILE A 420 -56.95 7.53 -14.13
N ILE A 421 -55.71 7.40 -14.60
CA ILE A 421 -55.35 6.79 -15.89
C ILE A 421 -55.62 5.28 -15.87
N ASN A 422 -56.20 4.76 -16.96
CA ASN A 422 -56.52 3.35 -17.12
C ASN A 422 -55.27 2.53 -17.45
N LEU A 423 -54.66 1.92 -16.43
CA LEU A 423 -53.45 1.10 -16.57
C LEU A 423 -53.59 -0.12 -17.52
N LEU A 424 -54.80 -0.62 -17.78
CA LEU A 424 -54.99 -1.67 -18.78
C LEU A 424 -54.76 -1.13 -20.21
N LYS A 425 -55.28 0.08 -20.48
CA LYS A 425 -55.01 0.83 -21.72
C LYS A 425 -53.53 1.21 -21.78
N THR A 426 -52.92 1.71 -20.69
CA THR A 426 -51.46 1.95 -20.59
C THR A 426 -50.64 0.73 -20.94
N ARG A 427 -50.97 -0.46 -20.40
CA ARG A 427 -50.23 -1.71 -20.67
C ARG A 427 -50.36 -2.16 -22.12
N ARG A 428 -51.54 -2.03 -22.74
CA ARG A 428 -51.74 -2.32 -24.18
C ARG A 428 -50.90 -1.37 -25.04
N CYS A 429 -50.97 -0.06 -24.79
CA CYS A 429 -50.19 0.98 -25.48
C CYS A 429 -48.68 0.78 -25.31
N LEU A 430 -48.19 0.58 -24.08
CA LEU A 430 -46.77 0.35 -23.79
C LEU A 430 -46.24 -0.92 -24.48
N ASN A 431 -47.01 -2.01 -24.54
CA ASN A 431 -46.61 -3.21 -25.25
C ASN A 431 -46.55 -3.01 -26.78
N LYS A 432 -47.53 -2.30 -27.37
CA LYS A 432 -47.50 -1.91 -28.79
C LYS A 432 -46.26 -1.05 -29.08
N ALA A 433 -45.98 -0.06 -28.23
CA ALA A 433 -44.81 0.79 -28.33
C ALA A 433 -43.49 0.00 -28.24
N LEU A 434 -43.33 -0.87 -27.23
CA LEU A 434 -42.15 -1.72 -27.05
C LEU A 434 -41.88 -2.64 -28.26
N ASN A 435 -42.93 -3.18 -28.89
CA ASN A 435 -42.78 -4.01 -30.08
C ASN A 435 -42.38 -3.19 -31.32
N LEU A 436 -42.90 -1.98 -31.48
CA LEU A 436 -42.50 -1.08 -32.58
C LEU A 436 -41.06 -0.56 -32.38
N LEU A 437 -40.69 -0.14 -31.18
CA LEU A 437 -39.31 0.25 -30.84
C LEU A 437 -38.31 -0.90 -31.11
N SER A 438 -38.68 -2.16 -30.82
CA SER A 438 -37.82 -3.30 -31.17
C SER A 438 -37.75 -3.55 -32.69
N LYS A 439 -38.87 -3.47 -33.44
CA LYS A 439 -38.83 -3.55 -34.92
C LYS A 439 -37.89 -2.49 -35.52
N TYR A 440 -37.97 -1.25 -35.05
CA TYR A 440 -37.10 -0.16 -35.52
C TYR A 440 -35.63 -0.33 -35.09
N ALA A 441 -35.38 -0.81 -33.88
CA ALA A 441 -34.03 -1.10 -33.39
C ALA A 441 -33.37 -2.27 -34.12
N VAL A 442 -34.12 -3.29 -34.55
CA VAL A 442 -33.62 -4.37 -35.43
C VAL A 442 -33.23 -3.79 -36.80
N LYS A 443 -34.08 -2.91 -37.37
CA LYS A 443 -33.81 -2.16 -38.61
C LYS A 443 -32.69 -1.10 -38.48
N GLY A 444 -31.96 -1.05 -37.36
CA GLY A 444 -30.81 -0.16 -37.18
C GLY A 444 -31.13 1.33 -37.09
N ARG A 445 -32.40 1.72 -36.86
CA ARG A 445 -32.76 3.13 -36.68
C ARG A 445 -32.24 3.68 -35.35
N THR A 446 -31.88 4.96 -35.38
CA THR A 446 -31.43 5.75 -34.23
C THR A 446 -32.60 6.42 -33.51
N PHE A 447 -32.46 6.64 -32.20
CA PHE A 447 -33.50 7.21 -31.34
C PHE A 447 -33.08 8.56 -30.77
N LEU A 448 -34.02 9.49 -30.64
CA LEU A 448 -33.85 10.81 -30.05
C LEU A 448 -34.78 10.94 -28.84
N PHE A 449 -34.22 10.92 -27.63
CA PHE A 449 -34.98 11.09 -26.39
C PHE A 449 -35.11 12.56 -26.02
N ILE A 450 -36.34 13.06 -25.86
CA ILE A 450 -36.66 14.47 -25.68
C ILE A 450 -37.49 14.65 -24.41
N GLY A 451 -37.10 15.59 -23.55
CA GLY A 451 -37.87 15.93 -22.35
C GLY A 451 -37.08 16.74 -21.35
N THR A 452 -37.46 18.00 -21.22
CA THR A 452 -36.82 19.02 -20.38
C THR A 452 -37.47 19.14 -19.00
N LYS A 453 -38.65 18.55 -18.80
CA LYS A 453 -39.30 18.35 -17.49
C LYS A 453 -38.28 17.88 -16.44
N LYS A 454 -38.17 18.59 -15.31
CA LYS A 454 -37.27 18.29 -14.18
C LYS A 454 -37.20 16.79 -13.80
N PRO A 455 -38.31 16.03 -13.66
CA PRO A 455 -38.24 14.59 -13.35
C PRO A 455 -37.70 13.72 -14.49
N ALA A 456 -37.87 14.12 -15.75
CA ALA A 456 -37.44 13.38 -16.95
C ALA A 456 -35.98 13.65 -17.34
N ALA A 457 -35.53 14.91 -17.24
CA ALA A 457 -34.28 15.39 -17.82
C ALA A 457 -33.03 14.55 -17.48
N GLY A 458 -32.88 14.16 -16.22
CA GLY A 458 -31.76 13.30 -15.79
C GLY A 458 -31.88 11.84 -16.24
N LEU A 459 -33.12 11.32 -16.34
CA LEU A 459 -33.38 9.93 -16.75
C LEU A 459 -33.21 9.73 -18.26
N ILE A 460 -33.59 10.73 -19.06
CA ILE A 460 -33.45 10.75 -20.52
C ILE A 460 -31.98 10.65 -20.94
N ALA A 461 -31.10 11.48 -20.36
CA ALA A 461 -29.67 11.43 -20.66
C ALA A 461 -29.06 10.07 -20.32
N ILE A 462 -29.43 9.49 -19.17
CA ILE A 462 -28.98 8.16 -18.73
C ILE A 462 -29.48 7.06 -19.68
N ALA A 463 -30.75 7.08 -20.08
CA ALA A 463 -31.34 6.10 -20.99
C ALA A 463 -30.67 6.12 -22.37
N SER A 464 -30.44 7.32 -22.91
CA SER A 464 -29.77 7.51 -24.19
C SER A 464 -28.32 7.01 -24.16
N LEU A 465 -27.56 7.38 -23.12
CA LEU A 465 -26.16 6.98 -22.95
C LEU A 465 -25.98 5.45 -22.92
N PHE A 466 -26.86 4.73 -22.20
CA PHE A 466 -26.80 3.27 -22.12
C PHE A 466 -27.18 2.54 -23.43
N SER A 467 -27.81 3.23 -24.38
CA SER A 467 -28.18 2.70 -25.69
C SER A 467 -27.04 2.77 -26.73
N LYS A 468 -26.03 3.64 -26.52
CA LYS A 468 -24.91 3.99 -27.44
C LYS A 468 -25.30 4.56 -28.83
N THR A 469 -26.47 4.22 -29.34
CA THR A 469 -27.01 4.53 -30.68
C THR A 469 -28.12 5.58 -30.65
N SER A 470 -28.22 6.31 -29.53
CA SER A 470 -29.32 7.22 -29.25
C SER A 470 -28.80 8.57 -28.77
N PHE A 471 -29.52 9.61 -29.14
CA PHE A 471 -29.25 11.01 -28.84
C PHE A 471 -30.30 11.56 -27.88
N PHE A 472 -30.02 12.69 -27.23
CA PHE A 472 -30.97 13.30 -26.30
C PHE A 472 -30.96 14.83 -26.26
N VAL A 473 -32.11 15.40 -25.90
CA VAL A 473 -32.30 16.80 -25.51
C VAL A 473 -33.05 16.82 -24.18
N ASN A 474 -32.42 17.40 -23.15
CA ASN A 474 -32.92 17.33 -21.77
C ASN A 474 -32.85 18.65 -20.98
N THR A 475 -32.56 19.77 -21.63
CA THR A 475 -32.36 21.08 -20.97
C THR A 475 -33.25 22.19 -21.51
N ARG A 476 -33.29 22.38 -22.83
CA ARG A 476 -34.29 23.19 -23.56
C ARG A 476 -34.29 22.75 -25.02
N TRP A 477 -35.46 22.53 -25.62
CA TRP A 477 -35.56 22.47 -27.08
C TRP A 477 -35.37 23.88 -27.66
N LEU A 478 -34.42 24.05 -28.57
CA LEU A 478 -34.24 25.28 -29.33
C LEU A 478 -34.99 25.13 -30.66
N GLY A 479 -35.86 26.07 -30.99
CA GLY A 479 -36.59 26.04 -32.26
C GLY A 479 -35.62 26.00 -33.44
N GLY A 480 -35.87 25.11 -34.39
CA GLY A 480 -34.95 24.83 -35.50
C GLY A 480 -33.91 23.75 -35.20
N MET A 481 -34.01 23.02 -34.08
CA MET A 481 -33.05 21.99 -33.67
C MET A 481 -32.92 20.85 -34.69
N LEU A 482 -33.97 20.56 -35.46
CA LEU A 482 -33.95 19.60 -36.56
C LEU A 482 -34.19 20.28 -37.92
N THR A 483 -35.05 21.29 -38.00
CA THR A 483 -35.38 21.95 -39.28
C THR A 483 -34.28 22.90 -39.78
N ASN A 484 -33.51 23.55 -38.91
CA ASN A 484 -32.38 24.42 -39.27
C ASN A 484 -31.02 23.73 -39.00
N TRP A 485 -30.88 22.49 -39.50
CA TRP A 485 -29.72 21.65 -39.18
C TRP A 485 -28.37 22.27 -39.60
N LYS A 486 -28.32 23.08 -40.67
CA LYS A 486 -27.10 23.79 -41.13
C LYS A 486 -26.55 24.74 -40.05
N THR A 487 -27.42 25.45 -39.33
CA THR A 487 -27.03 26.37 -38.24
C THR A 487 -26.72 25.64 -36.93
N ILE A 488 -27.46 24.58 -36.64
CA ILE A 488 -27.21 23.72 -35.48
C ILE A 488 -25.87 22.98 -35.64
N TYR A 489 -25.54 22.50 -36.83
CA TYR A 489 -24.26 21.87 -37.17
C TYR A 489 -23.07 22.84 -36.98
N LYS A 490 -23.18 24.09 -37.48
CA LYS A 490 -22.18 25.15 -37.22
C LYS A 490 -22.00 25.39 -35.71
N SER A 491 -23.06 25.29 -34.93
CA SER A 491 -23.04 25.47 -33.46
C SER A 491 -22.42 24.29 -32.71
N ILE A 492 -22.73 23.04 -33.11
CA ILE A 492 -22.11 21.82 -32.55
C ILE A 492 -20.62 21.78 -32.89
N SER A 493 -20.23 22.18 -34.09
CA SER A 493 -18.83 22.13 -34.54
C SER A 493 -17.91 22.96 -33.63
N LYS A 494 -18.41 24.09 -33.11
CA LYS A 494 -17.70 24.96 -32.13
C LYS A 494 -17.47 24.32 -30.75
N ILE A 495 -18.18 23.25 -30.37
CA ILE A 495 -17.95 22.49 -29.12
C ILE A 495 -17.36 21.09 -29.34
N ARG A 496 -17.33 20.59 -30.58
CA ARG A 496 -16.78 19.28 -30.93
C ARG A 496 -15.35 19.01 -30.41
N PRO A 497 -14.38 19.96 -30.39
CA PRO A 497 -13.07 19.70 -29.77
C PRO A 497 -13.16 19.55 -28.24
N ILE A 498 -13.93 20.41 -27.56
CA ILE A 498 -14.13 20.36 -26.10
C ILE A 498 -14.73 19.00 -25.68
N LEU A 499 -15.71 18.51 -26.43
CA LEU A 499 -16.33 17.21 -26.21
C LEU A 499 -15.35 16.04 -26.45
N LYS A 500 -14.44 16.13 -27.43
CA LYS A 500 -13.37 15.13 -27.63
C LYS A 500 -12.41 15.08 -26.43
N GLU A 501 -11.89 16.23 -25.97
CA GLU A 501 -10.96 16.27 -24.83
C GLU A 501 -11.63 15.77 -23.54
N LYS A 502 -12.87 16.20 -23.29
CA LYS A 502 -13.68 15.71 -22.18
C LYS A 502 -13.95 14.21 -22.23
N GLN A 503 -14.15 13.66 -23.43
CA GLN A 503 -14.30 12.21 -23.62
C GLN A 503 -12.98 11.46 -23.34
N LYS A 504 -11.82 11.97 -23.81
CA LYS A 504 -10.51 11.37 -23.52
C LYS A 504 -10.27 11.30 -22.02
N ILE A 505 -10.37 12.43 -21.32
CA ILE A 505 -10.19 12.50 -19.86
C ILE A 505 -11.16 11.60 -19.10
N TYR A 506 -12.40 11.44 -19.58
CA TYR A 506 -13.36 10.50 -18.97
C TYR A 506 -12.97 9.03 -19.18
N ILE A 507 -12.36 8.69 -20.32
CA ILE A 507 -11.78 7.36 -20.58
C ILE A 507 -10.58 7.12 -19.66
N ASP A 508 -9.60 8.02 -19.62
CA ASP A 508 -8.42 7.94 -18.74
C ASP A 508 -8.82 7.72 -17.26
N ILE A 509 -9.89 8.39 -16.82
CA ILE A 509 -10.48 8.24 -15.48
C ILE A 509 -11.13 6.88 -15.27
N LEU A 510 -11.91 6.38 -16.23
CA LEU A 510 -12.53 5.06 -16.14
C LEU A 510 -11.49 3.93 -16.17
N GLU A 511 -10.42 4.08 -16.96
CA GLU A 511 -9.32 3.12 -17.02
C GLU A 511 -8.53 3.08 -15.71
N LYS A 512 -8.11 4.24 -15.18
CA LYS A 512 -7.46 4.32 -13.85
C LYS A 512 -8.34 3.69 -12.77
N ARG A 513 -9.65 3.98 -12.78
CA ARG A 513 -10.63 3.40 -11.84
C ARG A 513 -10.80 1.88 -11.99
N GLN A 514 -10.80 1.36 -13.22
CA GLN A 514 -10.90 -0.07 -13.50
C GLN A 514 -9.59 -0.82 -13.17
N ASN A 515 -8.43 -0.19 -13.38
CA ASN A 515 -7.13 -0.74 -13.01
C ASN A 515 -6.97 -0.84 -11.48
N ILE A 516 -7.33 0.19 -10.73
CA ILE A 516 -7.35 0.13 -9.25
C ILE A 516 -8.29 -0.98 -8.75
N LYS A 517 -9.49 -1.10 -9.35
CA LYS A 517 -10.44 -2.18 -9.04
C LYS A 517 -9.86 -3.57 -9.34
N ASN A 518 -9.17 -3.75 -10.47
CA ASN A 518 -8.49 -5.01 -10.81
C ASN A 518 -7.41 -5.36 -9.79
N ILE A 519 -6.57 -4.38 -9.40
CA ILE A 519 -5.52 -4.56 -8.38
C ILE A 519 -6.13 -4.96 -7.03
N LEU A 520 -7.23 -4.33 -6.61
CA LEU A 520 -7.92 -4.67 -5.36
C LEU A 520 -8.52 -6.10 -5.39
N ILE A 521 -9.08 -6.53 -6.53
CA ILE A 521 -9.56 -7.91 -6.71
C ILE A 521 -8.39 -8.90 -6.61
N GLN A 522 -7.29 -8.66 -7.32
CA GLN A 522 -6.11 -9.54 -7.29
C GLN A 522 -5.50 -9.64 -5.89
N LYS A 523 -5.32 -8.51 -5.19
CA LYS A 523 -4.84 -8.50 -3.79
C LYS A 523 -5.78 -9.29 -2.86
N ALA A 524 -7.10 -9.16 -3.01
CA ALA A 524 -8.05 -9.91 -2.20
C ALA A 524 -8.05 -11.43 -2.50
N LEU A 525 -7.89 -11.82 -3.77
CA LEU A 525 -7.75 -13.24 -4.16
C LEU A 525 -6.43 -13.85 -3.65
N LEU A 526 -5.33 -13.09 -3.71
CA LEU A 526 -4.03 -13.50 -3.15
C LEU A 526 -4.09 -13.65 -1.62
N LEU A 527 -4.75 -12.71 -0.92
CA LEU A 527 -4.98 -12.83 0.53
C LEU A 527 -5.83 -14.05 0.87
N ARG A 528 -6.88 -14.36 0.08
CA ARG A 528 -7.64 -15.61 0.22
C ARG A 528 -6.75 -16.84 0.04
N LYS A 529 -5.93 -16.91 -1.02
CA LYS A 529 -4.99 -18.03 -1.26
C LYS A 529 -4.03 -18.24 -0.08
N LYS A 530 -3.42 -17.15 0.44
CA LYS A 530 -2.54 -17.20 1.62
C LYS A 530 -3.30 -17.65 2.88
N GLY A 531 -4.50 -17.12 3.12
CA GLY A 531 -5.37 -17.53 4.24
C GLY A 531 -5.74 -19.01 4.21
N THR A 532 -6.06 -19.57 3.04
CA THR A 532 -6.32 -21.02 2.92
C THR A 532 -5.09 -21.87 3.18
N LEU A 533 -3.90 -21.46 2.73
CA LEU A 533 -2.65 -22.20 2.96
C LEU A 533 -2.19 -22.16 4.43
N ILE A 534 -2.46 -21.06 5.14
CA ILE A 534 -2.23 -20.97 6.59
C ILE A 534 -3.20 -21.91 7.33
N LEU A 535 -4.45 -22.02 6.88
CA LEU A 535 -5.45 -22.94 7.46
C LEU A 535 -5.13 -24.41 7.19
N THR A 536 -4.63 -24.80 6.01
CA THR A 536 -4.23 -26.20 5.76
C THR A 536 -3.00 -26.58 6.59
N LYS A 537 -1.93 -25.78 6.57
CA LYS A 537 -0.74 -26.04 7.40
C LYS A 537 -1.06 -26.07 8.90
N GLY A 538 -2.00 -25.24 9.35
CA GLY A 538 -2.45 -25.24 10.74
C GLY A 538 -3.32 -26.43 11.14
N ARG A 539 -4.00 -27.08 10.18
CA ARG A 539 -4.69 -28.37 10.39
C ARG A 539 -3.68 -29.51 10.49
N GLN A 540 -2.82 -29.64 9.47
CA GLN A 540 -1.73 -30.62 9.43
C GLN A 540 -0.86 -30.58 10.70
N TYR A 541 -0.51 -29.38 11.18
CA TYR A 541 0.26 -29.24 12.41
C TYR A 541 -0.55 -29.57 13.69
N LYS A 542 -1.87 -29.41 13.68
CA LYS A 542 -2.73 -29.87 14.79
C LYS A 542 -2.92 -31.40 14.77
N GLU A 543 -2.99 -31.99 13.59
CA GLU A 543 -3.05 -33.45 13.39
C GLU A 543 -1.75 -34.11 13.88
N LEU A 544 -0.58 -33.60 13.50
CA LEU A 544 0.72 -34.03 14.02
C LEU A 544 0.84 -33.88 15.55
N LEU A 545 0.33 -32.78 16.13
CA LEU A 545 0.31 -32.58 17.58
C LEU A 545 -0.68 -33.51 18.33
N ALA A 546 -1.71 -34.01 17.64
CA ALA A 546 -2.63 -35.01 18.21
C ALA A 546 -2.02 -36.42 18.18
N GLN A 547 -1.10 -36.69 17.24
CA GLN A 547 -0.33 -37.93 17.16
C GLN A 547 0.83 -37.98 18.17
N SER A 548 1.40 -36.83 18.57
CA SER A 548 2.43 -36.76 19.61
C SER A 548 1.83 -36.88 21.03
N ILE A 549 2.02 -38.04 21.67
CA ILE A 549 1.42 -38.39 22.96
C ILE A 549 2.04 -37.59 24.14
N LYS A 550 1.41 -36.45 24.50
CA LYS A 550 1.21 -35.89 25.86
C LYS A 550 0.84 -34.39 25.75
N PRO A 551 -0.41 -33.98 26.01
CA PRO A 551 -0.89 -32.63 25.65
C PRO A 551 -0.42 -31.48 26.55
N ASN A 552 0.03 -31.75 27.79
CA ASN A 552 0.11 -30.70 28.82
C ASN A 552 1.47 -29.96 28.90
N ASN A 553 2.58 -30.57 28.44
CA ASN A 553 3.93 -29.97 28.52
C ASN A 553 4.41 -29.38 27.17
N ILE A 554 3.61 -28.51 26.55
CA ILE A 554 4.02 -27.74 25.35
C ILE A 554 4.89 -26.51 25.75
N THR A 555 5.70 -26.66 26.80
CA THR A 555 6.70 -25.70 27.32
C THR A 555 8.06 -25.91 26.65
N GLU A 556 8.01 -25.74 25.32
CA GLU A 556 9.11 -25.78 24.36
C GLU A 556 9.71 -27.16 24.09
N SER A 557 9.68 -27.57 22.81
CA SER A 557 10.28 -28.82 22.33
C SER A 557 11.74 -28.94 22.77
N PRO A 558 12.21 -30.11 23.24
CA PRO A 558 13.59 -30.29 23.67
C PRO A 558 14.60 -29.96 22.56
N TYR A 559 14.28 -30.28 21.29
CA TYR A 559 15.08 -29.89 20.14
C TYR A 559 15.22 -28.36 19.99
N ALA A 560 14.19 -27.58 20.32
CA ALA A 560 14.27 -26.12 20.31
C ALA A 560 15.14 -25.57 21.45
N LYS A 561 15.14 -26.21 22.64
CA LYS A 561 16.05 -25.88 23.75
C LYS A 561 17.50 -26.16 23.36
N ASN A 562 17.78 -27.30 22.72
CA ASN A 562 19.12 -27.65 22.22
C ASN A 562 19.63 -26.67 21.15
N LEU A 563 18.75 -26.18 20.27
CA LEU A 563 19.08 -25.12 19.30
C LEU A 563 19.38 -23.76 19.95
N LEU A 564 18.72 -23.43 21.07
CA LEU A 564 19.01 -22.22 21.85
C LEU A 564 20.34 -22.33 22.61
N PHE A 565 20.63 -23.49 23.20
CA PHE A 565 21.91 -23.77 23.87
C PHE A 565 23.09 -23.70 22.89
N LYS A 566 23.00 -24.40 21.75
CA LYS A 566 24.03 -24.35 20.69
C LYS A 566 24.22 -22.95 20.10
N ARG A 567 23.19 -22.10 20.14
CA ARG A 567 23.30 -20.68 19.77
C ARG A 567 24.09 -19.85 20.80
N LYS A 568 23.91 -20.09 22.12
CA LYS A 568 24.69 -19.39 23.17
C LYS A 568 26.20 -19.66 23.00
N GLN A 569 26.58 -20.94 22.96
CA GLN A 569 27.96 -21.40 22.79
C GLN A 569 28.67 -20.81 21.55
N LEU A 570 27.95 -20.63 20.45
CA LEU A 570 28.51 -20.01 19.23
C LEU A 570 28.65 -18.50 19.35
N ILE A 571 27.78 -17.82 20.10
CA ILE A 571 27.92 -16.38 20.35
C ILE A 571 29.14 -16.13 21.23
N GLU A 572 29.28 -16.88 22.33
CA GLU A 572 30.42 -16.81 23.26
C GLU A 572 31.76 -17.03 22.53
N LYS A 573 31.86 -18.08 21.70
CA LYS A 573 33.05 -18.33 20.86
C LYS A 573 33.35 -17.19 19.88
N SER A 574 32.32 -16.66 19.22
CA SER A 574 32.48 -15.54 18.28
C SER A 574 32.92 -14.24 18.98
N GLN A 575 32.51 -14.00 20.24
CA GLN A 575 32.95 -12.85 21.03
C GLN A 575 34.45 -12.93 21.37
N ILE A 576 34.94 -14.10 21.78
CA ILE A 576 36.38 -14.33 22.04
C ILE A 576 37.21 -14.08 20.77
N LEU A 577 36.74 -14.56 19.60
CA LEU A 577 37.40 -14.31 18.31
C LEU A 577 37.39 -12.82 17.90
N LEU A 578 36.33 -12.07 18.24
CA LEU A 578 36.25 -10.63 17.99
C LEU A 578 37.22 -9.84 18.89
N LEU A 579 37.35 -10.21 20.16
CA LEU A 579 38.33 -9.61 21.09
C LEU A 579 39.77 -9.86 20.62
N LYS A 580 40.13 -11.10 20.26
CA LYS A 580 41.46 -11.39 19.67
C LYS A 580 41.70 -10.59 18.38
N ARG A 581 40.66 -10.35 17.57
CA ARG A 581 40.77 -9.51 16.36
C ARG A 581 41.05 -8.04 16.68
N GLN A 582 40.48 -7.48 17.75
CA GLN A 582 40.72 -6.08 18.14
C GLN A 582 42.18 -5.88 18.57
N THR A 583 42.68 -6.71 19.49
CA THR A 583 44.07 -6.60 19.97
C THR A 583 45.11 -6.80 18.87
N LEU A 584 44.85 -7.68 17.89
CA LEU A 584 45.71 -7.83 16.70
C LEU A 584 45.69 -6.60 15.77
N LEU A 585 44.55 -5.89 15.65
CA LEU A 585 44.47 -4.65 14.87
C LEU A 585 45.19 -3.49 15.57
N GLU A 586 45.18 -3.44 16.90
CA GLU A 586 45.94 -2.48 17.70
C GLU A 586 47.45 -2.73 17.61
N LYS A 587 47.90 -3.98 17.80
CA LYS A 587 49.29 -4.38 17.55
C LYS A 587 49.73 -3.97 16.13
N ARG A 588 48.90 -4.21 15.11
CA ARG A 588 49.19 -3.77 13.73
C ARG A 588 49.33 -2.25 13.56
N ARG A 589 48.56 -1.43 14.29
CA ARG A 589 48.69 0.04 14.28
C ARG A 589 50.01 0.48 14.91
N ILE A 590 50.34 -0.05 16.08
CA ILE A 590 51.58 0.27 16.81
C ILE A 590 52.82 -0.08 15.95
N LEU A 591 52.84 -1.28 15.38
CA LEU A 591 53.93 -1.73 14.50
C LEU A 591 54.05 -0.91 13.21
N MET A 592 52.94 -0.39 12.66
CA MET A 592 52.97 0.52 11.51
C MET A 592 53.67 1.84 11.86
N LEU A 593 53.29 2.46 12.99
CA LEU A 593 53.88 3.72 13.45
C LEU A 593 55.38 3.56 13.75
N GLN A 594 55.75 2.50 14.49
CA GLN A 594 57.16 2.18 14.77
C GLN A 594 57.96 1.95 13.48
N SER A 595 57.43 1.20 12.52
CA SER A 595 58.08 0.97 11.22
C SER A 595 58.27 2.27 10.42
N GLN A 596 57.33 3.22 10.51
CA GLN A 596 57.44 4.52 9.83
C GLN A 596 58.49 5.43 10.49
N ILE A 597 58.53 5.48 11.83
CA ILE A 597 59.58 6.19 12.59
C ILE A 597 60.97 5.61 12.24
N LEU A 598 61.10 4.28 12.23
CA LEU A 598 62.35 3.60 11.91
C LEU A 598 62.82 3.85 10.46
N LYS A 599 61.88 3.96 9.50
CA LYS A 599 62.20 4.33 8.11
C LYS A 599 62.68 5.77 7.96
N ASN A 600 62.15 6.71 8.73
CA ASN A 600 62.63 8.09 8.72
C ASN A 600 64.06 8.17 9.28
N LYS A 601 64.32 7.54 10.43
CA LYS A 601 65.68 7.41 10.99
C LYS A 601 66.65 6.71 10.02
N GLY A 602 66.17 5.71 9.27
CA GLY A 602 66.95 5.07 8.20
C GLY A 602 67.34 6.02 7.06
N ARG A 603 66.44 6.94 6.65
CA ARG A 603 66.74 7.97 5.64
C ARG A 603 67.74 9.00 6.17
N GLU A 604 67.53 9.48 7.40
CA GLU A 604 68.42 10.44 8.07
C GLU A 604 69.85 9.88 8.20
N THR A 605 69.98 8.60 8.57
CA THR A 605 71.29 7.92 8.69
C THR A 605 71.95 7.63 7.35
N VAL A 606 71.21 7.34 6.27
CA VAL A 606 71.76 7.27 4.91
C VAL A 606 72.30 8.63 4.45
N ILE A 607 71.54 9.72 4.65
CA ILE A 607 71.97 11.07 4.27
C ILE A 607 73.26 11.47 5.02
N ASN A 608 73.34 11.17 6.32
CA ASN A 608 74.55 11.39 7.11
C ASN A 608 75.74 10.53 6.62
N TYR A 609 75.50 9.27 6.27
CA TYR A 609 76.54 8.40 5.71
C TYR A 609 77.07 8.94 4.37
N GLU A 610 76.21 9.44 3.50
CA GLU A 610 76.62 10.09 2.24
C GLU A 610 77.46 11.36 2.46
N THR A 611 77.09 12.23 3.41
CA THR A 611 77.87 13.45 3.68
C THR A 611 79.24 13.12 4.28
N LEU A 612 79.32 12.14 5.17
CA LEU A 612 80.58 11.62 5.71
C LEU A 612 81.47 10.99 4.63
N LEU A 613 80.91 10.20 3.72
CA LEU A 613 81.65 9.66 2.56
C LEU A 613 82.19 10.79 1.67
N ARG A 614 81.39 11.81 1.37
CA ARG A 614 81.84 12.99 0.59
C ARG A 614 83.02 13.69 1.28
N GLN A 615 82.94 13.94 2.60
CA GLN A 615 84.06 14.48 3.38
C GLN A 615 85.31 13.58 3.30
N LEU A 616 85.15 12.27 3.48
CA LEU A 616 86.24 11.29 3.44
C LEU A 616 86.95 11.30 2.07
N THR A 617 86.20 11.33 0.95
CA THR A 617 86.81 11.44 -0.39
C THR A 617 87.58 12.75 -0.60
N LEU A 618 87.10 13.89 -0.07
CA LEU A 618 87.80 15.17 -0.13
C LEU A 618 89.10 15.14 0.69
N HIS A 619 89.07 14.57 1.90
CA HIS A 619 90.26 14.41 2.73
C HIS A 619 91.27 13.43 2.12
N ASN A 620 90.83 12.35 1.46
CA ASN A 620 91.70 11.43 0.74
C ASN A 620 92.38 12.09 -0.47
N LYS A 621 91.66 12.89 -1.27
CA LYS A 621 92.27 13.69 -2.35
C LYS A 621 93.35 14.64 -1.78
N LYS A 622 93.03 15.38 -0.72
CA LYS A 622 93.99 16.27 -0.04
C LYS A 622 95.20 15.52 0.55
N LEU A 623 95.03 14.29 1.02
CA LEU A 623 96.14 13.45 1.47
C LEU A 623 97.06 13.01 0.31
N ILE A 624 96.50 12.72 -0.86
CA ILE A 624 97.30 12.38 -2.06
C ILE A 624 98.10 13.61 -2.51
N GLU A 625 97.49 14.78 -2.61
CA GLU A 625 98.18 16.04 -2.95
C GLU A 625 99.33 16.35 -1.97
N LEU A 626 99.07 16.25 -0.66
CA LEU A 626 100.09 16.46 0.37
C LEU A 626 101.23 15.42 0.29
N LYS A 627 100.94 14.16 -0.06
CA LYS A 627 101.97 13.14 -0.31
C LYS A 627 102.86 13.52 -1.50
N SER A 628 102.28 13.96 -2.63
CA SER A 628 103.08 14.40 -3.80
C SER A 628 103.93 15.63 -3.50
N PHE A 629 103.43 16.58 -2.71
CA PHE A 629 104.23 17.72 -2.25
C PHE A 629 105.36 17.28 -1.31
N TYR A 630 105.14 16.26 -0.48
CA TYR A 630 106.17 15.73 0.41
C TYR A 630 107.27 14.95 -0.33
N THR A 631 106.93 14.11 -1.32
CA THR A 631 107.93 13.40 -2.14
C THR A 631 108.80 14.37 -2.93
N LEU A 632 108.19 15.34 -3.63
CA LEU A 632 108.91 16.43 -4.30
C LEU A 632 109.85 17.18 -3.33
N SER A 633 109.41 17.47 -2.10
CA SER A 633 110.25 18.14 -1.10
C SER A 633 111.45 17.30 -0.64
N LEU A 634 111.35 15.97 -0.68
CA LEU A 634 112.44 15.03 -0.37
C LEU A 634 113.38 14.83 -1.56
N GLU A 635 112.85 14.72 -2.77
CA GLU A 635 113.65 14.64 -4.01
C GLU A 635 114.54 15.87 -4.16
N ILE A 636 113.98 17.08 -3.99
CA ILE A 636 114.74 18.33 -3.97
C ILE A 636 115.81 18.34 -2.84
N LYS A 637 115.51 17.75 -1.69
CA LYS A 637 116.46 17.62 -0.57
C LYS A 637 117.56 16.60 -0.85
N ASN A 638 117.28 15.54 -1.61
CA ASN A 638 118.25 14.53 -2.01
C ASN A 638 119.14 15.02 -3.16
N LEU A 639 118.60 15.75 -4.15
CA LEU A 639 119.40 16.44 -5.17
C LEU A 639 120.42 17.40 -4.52
N LYS A 640 120.00 18.17 -3.51
CA LYS A 640 120.91 19.01 -2.71
C LYS A 640 121.98 18.23 -1.92
N LYS A 641 121.75 16.96 -1.58
CA LYS A 641 122.75 16.09 -0.94
C LYS A 641 123.73 15.53 -1.97
N LEU A 642 123.20 14.96 -3.05
CA LEU A 642 124.01 14.37 -4.13
C LEU A 642 124.95 15.41 -4.75
N ALA A 643 124.48 16.65 -4.95
CA ALA A 643 125.33 17.77 -5.35
C ALA A 643 126.55 17.94 -4.42
N LYS A 644 126.32 18.04 -3.11
CA LYS A 644 127.40 18.16 -2.11
C LYS A 644 128.32 16.95 -2.06
N GLN A 645 127.78 15.74 -2.26
CA GLN A 645 128.58 14.50 -2.30
C GLN A 645 129.45 14.38 -3.56
N GLN A 646 129.12 15.13 -4.63
CA GLN A 646 129.90 15.25 -5.85
C GLN A 646 130.78 16.51 -5.87
N ASN A 647 130.99 17.18 -4.73
CA ASN A 647 131.65 18.49 -4.61
C ASN A 647 131.10 19.55 -5.59
N LYS A 648 129.77 19.54 -5.83
CA LYS A 648 129.10 20.53 -6.68
C LYS A 648 128.38 21.60 -5.88
N ASP A 649 128.70 22.87 -6.13
CA ASP A 649 128.06 23.99 -5.45
C ASP A 649 126.61 24.20 -5.94
N VAL A 650 125.73 24.49 -4.98
CA VAL A 650 124.29 24.62 -5.21
C VAL A 650 123.86 26.07 -5.06
N TYR A 651 123.91 26.81 -6.17
CA TYR A 651 123.48 28.20 -6.23
C TYR A 651 121.95 28.32 -6.31
N SER A 652 121.41 29.43 -5.82
CA SER A 652 119.96 29.68 -5.90
C SER A 652 119.58 31.08 -6.37
N MET A 653 118.79 31.12 -7.44
CA MET A 653 118.48 32.34 -8.19
C MET A 653 116.98 32.70 -8.10
N SER A 654 116.66 33.99 -8.23
CA SER A 654 115.29 34.45 -8.51
C SER A 654 114.84 33.90 -9.86
N TYR A 655 113.55 33.52 -9.97
CA TYR A 655 113.00 32.90 -11.17
C TYR A 655 113.19 33.76 -12.43
N THR A 656 113.05 35.08 -12.30
CA THR A 656 113.24 36.06 -13.37
C THR A 656 114.70 36.19 -13.81
N ASN A 657 115.65 36.26 -12.89
CA ASN A 657 117.09 36.23 -13.23
C ASN A 657 117.48 34.91 -13.90
N LEU A 658 116.87 33.79 -13.49
CA LEU A 658 117.08 32.47 -14.10
C LEU A 658 116.55 32.45 -15.55
N LEU A 659 115.36 33.01 -15.79
CA LEU A 659 114.85 33.24 -17.15
C LEU A 659 115.79 34.11 -17.99
N ASN A 660 116.22 35.26 -17.47
CA ASN A 660 117.09 36.19 -18.19
C ASN A 660 118.47 35.61 -18.50
N TYR A 661 118.96 34.63 -17.72
CA TYR A 661 120.19 33.90 -18.03
C TYR A 661 119.99 32.99 -19.26
N VAL A 662 118.93 32.17 -19.25
CA VAL A 662 118.57 31.28 -20.37
C VAL A 662 118.29 32.06 -21.66
N TYR A 663 117.62 33.23 -21.57
CA TYR A 663 117.34 34.06 -22.74
C TYR A 663 118.55 34.86 -23.27
N LYS A 664 119.59 35.10 -22.46
CA LYS A 664 120.77 35.86 -22.93
C LYS A 664 121.63 35.06 -23.91
N GLU A 665 121.78 33.76 -23.70
CA GLU A 665 122.51 32.90 -24.64
C GLU A 665 121.72 32.67 -25.94
N SER A 666 120.38 32.71 -25.90
CA SER A 666 119.52 32.43 -27.06
C SER A 666 119.37 33.58 -28.08
N SER A 667 120.18 34.64 -27.96
CA SER A 667 120.06 35.85 -28.81
C SER A 667 121.21 36.08 -29.79
N ASN A 668 122.27 35.24 -29.74
CA ASN A 668 123.35 35.26 -30.73
C ASN A 668 123.32 33.98 -31.59
N ASN A 669 123.38 34.17 -32.91
CA ASN A 669 123.43 33.17 -33.99
C ASN A 669 122.08 32.52 -34.40
N SER A 670 122.07 32.04 -35.65
CA SER A 670 120.90 31.74 -36.47
C SER A 670 120.22 30.38 -36.21
N LEU A 671 119.02 30.21 -36.77
CA LEU A 671 117.93 29.43 -36.17
C LEU A 671 118.06 27.88 -36.21
N ASP A 672 118.84 27.32 -37.14
CA ASP A 672 118.67 25.91 -37.58
C ASP A 672 119.74 24.90 -37.08
N LEU A 673 120.61 25.26 -36.13
CA LEU A 673 121.66 24.35 -35.60
C LEU A 673 121.62 24.18 -34.07
N LEU A 674 120.42 24.20 -33.49
CA LEU A 674 120.21 24.32 -32.04
C LEU A 674 119.21 23.30 -31.44
N GLU A 675 119.16 22.06 -31.94
CA GLU A 675 118.50 20.94 -31.22
C GLU A 675 119.51 20.24 -30.29
N ASP A 676 120.63 19.73 -30.83
CA ASP A 676 121.64 19.00 -30.04
C ASP A 676 122.31 19.84 -28.94
N LYS A 677 122.43 21.16 -29.13
CA LYS A 677 122.94 22.09 -28.11
C LYS A 677 121.93 22.42 -26.99
N LYS A 678 120.62 22.19 -27.16
CA LYS A 678 119.66 22.32 -26.04
C LYS A 678 119.95 21.29 -24.96
N ASN A 679 120.24 20.04 -25.37
CA ASN A 679 120.41 18.90 -24.47
C ASN A 679 121.72 18.91 -23.66
N SER A 680 122.71 19.75 -24.00
CA SER A 680 123.88 19.98 -23.15
C SER A 680 123.62 21.06 -22.10
N ILE A 681 123.02 22.21 -22.49
CA ILE A 681 122.76 23.36 -21.60
C ILE A 681 121.77 22.99 -20.47
N TYR A 682 120.79 22.12 -20.73
CA TYR A 682 119.84 21.70 -19.68
C TYR A 682 120.39 20.67 -18.67
N LYS A 683 121.64 20.18 -18.79
CA LYS A 683 122.26 19.24 -17.83
C LYS A 683 122.70 19.93 -16.52
N GLY A 684 121.75 20.47 -15.77
CA GLY A 684 121.98 21.06 -14.45
C GLY A 684 120.87 21.98 -13.92
N ILE A 685 119.86 22.28 -14.74
CA ILE A 685 118.79 23.25 -14.43
C ILE A 685 117.45 22.52 -14.28
N LEU A 686 116.86 22.55 -13.09
CA LEU A 686 115.55 21.94 -12.83
C LEU A 686 114.42 22.95 -13.18
N PRO A 687 113.52 22.64 -14.13
CA PRO A 687 112.43 23.53 -14.51
C PRO A 687 111.40 23.71 -13.39
N ASN A 688 110.70 24.85 -13.41
CA ASN A 688 109.72 25.24 -12.41
C ASN A 688 108.34 24.62 -12.73
N PRO A 689 107.59 24.07 -11.76
CA PRO A 689 106.30 23.40 -12.03
C PRO A 689 105.24 24.35 -12.60
N PRO A 690 104.25 23.83 -13.36
CA PRO A 690 103.23 24.63 -14.04
C PRO A 690 102.37 25.45 -13.06
N LYS A 691 101.81 26.56 -13.58
CA LYS A 691 101.19 27.66 -12.81
C LYS A 691 100.15 27.19 -11.79
N GLU A 692 99.35 26.17 -12.09
CA GLU A 692 98.39 25.60 -11.12
C GLU A 692 99.07 24.91 -9.93
N ILE A 693 100.08 24.09 -10.19
CA ILE A 693 100.83 23.37 -9.15
C ILE A 693 101.61 24.39 -8.31
N LEU A 694 102.21 25.40 -8.95
CA LEU A 694 102.87 26.51 -8.25
C LEU A 694 101.89 27.30 -7.36
N ASN A 695 100.69 27.63 -7.86
CA ASN A 695 99.66 28.29 -7.05
C ASN A 695 99.23 27.42 -5.85
N ARG A 696 99.03 26.11 -6.03
CA ARG A 696 98.72 25.18 -4.93
C ARG A 696 99.85 25.12 -3.89
N ILE A 697 101.10 25.03 -4.34
CA ILE A 697 102.29 25.07 -3.46
C ILE A 697 102.31 26.37 -2.67
N VAL A 698 102.19 27.53 -3.33
CA VAL A 698 102.18 28.86 -2.68
C VAL A 698 101.03 28.97 -1.67
N VAL A 699 99.82 28.49 -1.98
CA VAL A 699 98.71 28.46 -1.01
C VAL A 699 99.02 27.56 0.20
N THR A 700 99.64 26.40 0.02
CA THR A 700 100.07 25.57 1.17
C THR A 700 101.16 26.23 2.01
N MET A 701 102.06 27.02 1.38
CA MET A 701 103.10 27.77 2.09
C MET A 701 102.54 28.98 2.85
N LEU A 702 101.57 29.71 2.27
CA LEU A 702 100.91 30.83 2.94
C LEU A 702 100.09 30.37 4.16
N ASN A 703 99.45 29.20 4.07
CA ASN A 703 98.71 28.63 5.21
C ASN A 703 99.63 28.23 6.38
N PHE A 704 100.88 27.80 6.12
CA PHE A 704 101.89 27.60 7.18
C PHE A 704 102.23 28.92 7.88
N THR A 705 102.47 30.00 7.12
CA THR A 705 102.89 31.29 7.70
C THR A 705 101.81 31.91 8.58
N LYS A 706 100.52 31.67 8.27
CA LYS A 706 99.40 32.07 9.14
C LYS A 706 99.32 31.29 10.46
N HIS A 707 99.82 30.06 10.52
CA HIS A 707 99.81 29.25 11.75
C HIS A 707 101.04 29.49 12.65
N ASN A 708 102.16 29.95 12.08
CA ASN A 708 103.44 30.08 12.79
C ASN A 708 103.90 31.54 13.01
N GLY A 709 103.02 32.53 12.81
CA GLY A 709 103.23 33.94 13.20
C GLY A 709 104.24 34.76 12.37
N VAL A 710 105.17 34.13 11.65
CA VAL A 710 106.20 34.83 10.86
C VAL A 710 105.67 35.16 9.44
N PRO A 711 105.50 36.45 9.08
CA PRO A 711 104.90 36.84 7.81
C PRO A 711 105.89 36.70 6.64
N TYR A 712 105.56 35.82 5.69
CA TYR A 712 106.33 35.70 4.44
C TYR A 712 105.87 36.77 3.44
N LYS A 713 106.58 37.91 3.40
CA LYS A 713 106.36 38.93 2.35
C LYS A 713 106.64 38.33 0.97
N VAL A 714 105.65 38.41 0.08
CA VAL A 714 105.85 38.19 -1.36
C VAL A 714 106.68 39.37 -1.89
N PRO A 715 107.77 39.14 -2.64
CA PRO A 715 108.55 40.24 -3.21
C PRO A 715 107.75 40.93 -4.32
N GLN A 716 107.46 42.22 -4.13
CA GLN A 716 107.08 43.10 -5.25
C GLN A 716 108.28 43.29 -6.18
N TYR A 717 108.01 43.50 -7.46
CA TYR A 717 109.01 43.45 -8.51
C TYR A 717 109.28 44.86 -9.06
N ASN A 718 110.16 45.61 -8.39
CA ASN A 718 110.63 46.90 -8.87
C ASN A 718 111.92 46.71 -9.69
N SER A 719 112.03 47.48 -10.77
CA SER A 719 113.18 47.53 -11.67
C SER A 719 114.27 48.48 -11.18
N GLU A 720 115.40 48.43 -11.89
CA GLU A 720 116.54 49.38 -11.87
C GLU A 720 117.64 49.21 -10.81
N LYS A 721 118.83 49.69 -11.22
CA LYS A 721 120.11 49.79 -10.50
C LYS A 721 120.68 48.49 -9.89
N ASN A 722 121.48 47.78 -10.69
CA ASN A 722 122.72 47.13 -10.23
C ASN A 722 123.65 46.77 -11.41
N SER A 723 124.38 47.77 -11.91
CA SER A 723 125.37 47.65 -12.99
C SER A 723 126.81 47.64 -12.44
N SER A 724 127.13 46.63 -11.61
CA SER A 724 128.41 46.58 -10.88
C SER A 724 128.92 45.18 -10.51
N ILE A 725 128.26 44.09 -10.94
CA ILE A 725 128.63 42.70 -10.59
C ILE A 725 128.81 41.82 -11.86
N LEU A 726 129.26 42.42 -12.97
CA LEU A 726 129.60 41.69 -14.20
C LEU A 726 131.12 41.52 -14.41
N ASN A 727 131.94 42.38 -13.80
CA ASN A 727 133.35 42.55 -14.17
C ASN A 727 134.34 41.62 -13.42
N VAL A 728 133.84 40.62 -12.68
CA VAL A 728 134.68 39.65 -11.94
C VAL A 728 134.72 38.26 -12.60
N LEU A 729 133.85 38.01 -13.59
CA LEU A 729 133.74 36.72 -14.29
C LEU A 729 134.32 36.71 -15.71
N SER A 730 134.99 37.79 -16.13
CA SER A 730 135.45 37.99 -17.51
C SER A 730 136.95 37.71 -17.75
N THR A 731 137.72 37.28 -16.74
CA THR A 731 139.19 37.22 -16.81
C THR A 731 139.80 35.85 -16.45
N LYS A 732 139.45 34.82 -17.24
CA LYS A 732 140.37 33.74 -17.72
C LYS A 732 139.57 32.69 -18.51
N SER A 733 139.75 32.69 -19.84
CA SER A 733 138.99 31.86 -20.78
C SER A 733 139.84 30.74 -21.39
N THR A 734 139.77 29.54 -20.82
CA THR A 734 140.32 28.30 -21.41
C THR A 734 139.42 27.12 -21.06
N ASN A 735 139.01 26.35 -22.09
CA ASN A 735 138.36 25.02 -22.07
C ASN A 735 137.66 24.58 -20.78
N ILE A 736 136.32 24.74 -20.73
CA ILE A 736 135.48 24.28 -19.60
C ILE A 736 134.72 22.99 -20.00
N GLU A 737 135.43 21.87 -19.95
CA GLU A 737 134.80 20.53 -19.92
C GLU A 737 134.74 19.99 -18.48
N ASN A 738 133.84 20.53 -17.66
CA ASN A 738 133.18 19.85 -16.52
C ASN A 738 132.31 20.84 -15.72
N PHE A 739 130.98 20.69 -15.74
CA PHE A 739 130.10 21.52 -14.90
C PHE A 739 129.95 20.94 -13.48
N GLY A 740 130.68 21.56 -12.54
CA GLY A 740 130.66 21.28 -11.10
C GLY A 740 129.54 21.98 -10.32
N TYR A 741 128.39 22.32 -10.93
CA TYR A 741 127.39 23.19 -10.29
C TYR A 741 125.95 22.72 -10.53
N ILE A 742 125.02 23.01 -9.61
CA ILE A 742 123.58 22.78 -9.78
C ILE A 742 122.78 24.02 -9.39
N LEU A 743 121.87 24.47 -10.26
CA LEU A 743 121.10 25.70 -10.08
C LEU A 743 119.65 25.40 -9.68
N LEU A 744 119.17 25.98 -8.57
CA LEU A 744 117.81 25.76 -8.06
C LEU A 744 117.06 27.07 -7.80
N SER A 745 115.74 27.12 -8.06
CA SER A 745 114.96 28.35 -7.82
C SER A 745 114.84 28.67 -6.32
N LYS A 746 114.86 29.96 -5.97
CA LYS A 746 114.67 30.45 -4.58
C LYS A 746 113.32 30.04 -3.95
N LEU A 747 112.35 29.56 -4.73
CA LEU A 747 111.10 28.96 -4.24
C LEU A 747 111.31 27.49 -3.88
N LEU A 748 111.89 26.69 -4.78
CA LEU A 748 112.15 25.27 -4.56
C LEU A 748 113.17 25.05 -3.42
N THR A 749 114.16 25.93 -3.27
CA THR A 749 115.10 25.86 -2.13
C THR A 749 114.38 26.02 -0.79
N LYS A 750 113.44 26.96 -0.70
CA LYS A 750 112.61 27.18 0.50
C LYS A 750 111.58 26.06 0.70
N PHE A 751 110.99 25.53 -0.38
CA PHE A 751 110.05 24.39 -0.32
C PHE A 751 110.68 23.14 0.33
N SER A 752 111.98 22.88 0.09
CA SER A 752 112.69 21.77 0.78
C SER A 752 112.79 21.92 2.31
N LEU A 753 112.57 23.12 2.86
CA LEU A 753 112.49 23.38 4.31
C LEU A 753 111.11 23.08 4.89
N PHE A 754 110.06 22.96 4.07
CA PHE A 754 108.68 22.69 4.51
C PHE A 754 108.39 21.20 4.71
N ALA A 755 109.30 20.31 4.29
CA ALA A 755 109.19 18.86 4.49
C ALA A 755 108.74 18.41 5.91
N PRO A 756 109.29 18.91 7.04
CA PRO A 756 108.79 18.55 8.37
C PRO A 756 107.35 18.99 8.64
N TYR A 757 106.91 20.14 8.12
CA TYR A 757 105.52 20.60 8.25
C TYR A 757 104.55 19.81 7.36
N LEU A 758 104.96 19.45 6.14
CA LEU A 758 104.20 18.52 5.30
C LEU A 758 104.06 17.15 6.00
N LYS A 759 105.10 16.68 6.70
CA LYS A 759 105.05 15.45 7.51
C LYS A 759 104.05 15.53 8.67
N THR A 760 103.95 16.67 9.39
CA THR A 760 102.96 16.84 10.46
C THR A 760 101.54 17.03 9.92
N LEU A 761 101.35 17.79 8.83
CA LEU A 761 100.06 17.87 8.14
C LEU A 761 99.57 16.50 7.65
N ILE A 762 100.45 15.70 7.03
CA ILE A 762 100.12 14.32 6.61
C ILE A 762 99.72 13.45 7.82
N LYS A 763 100.42 13.57 8.96
CA LYS A 763 100.07 12.85 10.20
C LYS A 763 98.67 13.26 10.69
N ASN A 764 98.37 14.56 10.71
CA ASN A 764 97.08 15.08 11.17
C ASN A 764 95.94 14.68 10.21
N VAL A 765 96.11 14.86 8.90
CA VAL A 765 95.12 14.45 7.88
C VAL A 765 94.87 12.94 7.92
N LYS A 766 95.91 12.10 8.10
CA LYS A 766 95.74 10.66 8.33
C LYS A 766 94.91 10.36 9.60
N LYS A 767 95.15 11.08 10.70
CA LYS A 767 94.36 10.93 11.95
C LYS A 767 92.89 11.31 11.73
N HIS A 768 92.61 12.40 11.01
CA HIS A 768 91.24 12.79 10.65
C HIS A 768 90.55 11.78 9.74
N ILE A 769 91.25 11.22 8.75
CA ILE A 769 90.71 10.17 7.86
C ILE A 769 90.37 8.90 8.67
N SER A 770 91.28 8.43 9.54
CA SER A 770 91.02 7.27 10.41
C SER A 770 89.82 7.49 11.33
N ASN A 771 89.68 8.70 11.90
CA ASN A 771 88.49 9.05 12.69
C ASN A 771 87.21 9.04 11.83
N LEU A 772 87.24 9.62 10.62
CA LEU A 772 86.09 9.62 9.69
C LEU A 772 85.73 8.19 9.24
N GLU A 773 86.70 7.33 8.96
CA GLU A 773 86.47 5.91 8.66
C GLU A 773 85.77 5.19 9.81
N ASN A 774 86.22 5.42 11.05
CA ASN A 774 85.59 4.81 12.23
C ASN A 774 84.16 5.31 12.46
N ILE A 775 83.90 6.60 12.23
CA ILE A 775 82.53 7.16 12.24
C ILE A 775 81.69 6.53 11.12
N CYS A 776 82.24 6.36 9.91
CA CYS A 776 81.55 5.69 8.80
C CYS A 776 81.24 4.23 9.12
N ARG A 777 82.16 3.46 9.71
CA ARG A 777 81.94 2.08 10.18
C ARG A 777 80.81 2.01 11.20
N ASN A 778 80.74 2.97 12.13
CA ASN A 778 79.68 3.04 13.15
C ASN A 778 78.30 3.41 12.56
N VAL A 779 78.24 4.36 11.62
CA VAL A 779 76.98 4.69 10.93
C VAL A 779 76.51 3.52 10.04
N PHE A 780 77.44 2.80 9.41
CA PHE A 780 77.12 1.62 8.60
C PHE A 780 76.60 0.43 9.43
N SER A 781 77.15 0.18 10.63
CA SER A 781 76.63 -0.86 11.52
C SER A 781 75.24 -0.51 12.08
N LEU A 782 74.97 0.78 12.34
CA LEU A 782 73.63 1.27 12.67
C LEU A 782 72.63 1.05 11.51
N LEU A 783 73.03 1.31 10.26
CA LEU A 783 72.21 1.05 9.08
C LEU A 783 71.86 -0.45 8.93
N ILE A 784 72.83 -1.35 9.13
CA ILE A 784 72.59 -2.81 9.14
C ILE A 784 71.59 -3.20 10.24
N ASN A 785 71.69 -2.61 11.44
CA ASN A 785 70.76 -2.90 12.54
C ASN A 785 69.34 -2.35 12.26
N ILE A 786 69.23 -1.17 11.65
CA ILE A 786 67.94 -0.63 11.15
C ILE A 786 67.33 -1.57 10.10
N GLN A 787 68.13 -2.11 9.18
CA GLN A 787 67.68 -3.07 8.17
C GLN A 787 67.15 -4.38 8.80
N LYS A 788 67.90 -4.97 9.75
CA LYS A 788 67.48 -6.17 10.50
C LYS A 788 66.17 -5.97 11.26
N LEU A 789 66.00 -4.80 11.90
CA LEU A 789 64.74 -4.46 12.56
C LEU A 789 63.59 -4.34 11.55
N LEU A 790 63.81 -3.70 10.40
CA LEU A 790 62.80 -3.58 9.34
C LEU A 790 62.39 -4.94 8.75
N THR A 791 63.30 -5.90 8.59
CA THR A 791 62.93 -7.26 8.14
C THR A 791 62.06 -7.97 9.18
N ASN A 792 62.38 -7.84 10.47
CA ASN A 792 61.57 -8.43 11.56
C ASN A 792 60.17 -7.80 11.61
N TYR A 793 60.04 -6.47 11.44
CA TYR A 793 58.75 -5.80 11.31
C TYR A 793 57.90 -6.32 10.13
N VAL A 794 58.52 -6.68 9.01
CA VAL A 794 57.82 -7.30 7.86
C VAL A 794 57.33 -8.71 8.20
N GLN A 795 58.14 -9.54 8.86
CA GLN A 795 57.74 -10.88 9.31
C GLN A 795 56.55 -10.84 10.28
N ILE A 796 56.61 -10.00 11.32
CA ILE A 796 55.53 -9.86 12.32
C ILE A 796 54.25 -9.31 11.66
N LYS A 797 54.37 -8.33 10.75
CA LYS A 797 53.25 -7.83 9.94
C LYS A 797 52.56 -8.94 9.15
N ASN A 798 53.35 -9.86 8.56
CA ASN A 798 52.82 -10.98 7.78
C ASN A 798 52.10 -12.00 8.69
N GLN A 799 52.68 -12.35 9.85
CA GLN A 799 52.04 -13.21 10.87
C GLN A 799 50.70 -12.65 11.36
N ILE A 800 50.65 -11.35 11.68
CA ILE A 800 49.39 -10.70 12.09
C ILE A 800 48.38 -10.69 10.93
N SER A 801 48.83 -10.60 9.68
CA SER A 801 47.94 -10.65 8.51
C SER A 801 47.31 -12.04 8.29
N SER A 802 48.04 -13.13 8.55
CA SER A 802 47.50 -14.49 8.44
C SER A 802 46.59 -14.85 9.61
N GLU A 803 46.91 -14.44 10.85
CA GLU A 803 46.00 -14.54 12.00
C GLU A 803 44.67 -13.81 11.75
N LEU A 804 44.73 -12.56 11.25
CA LEU A 804 43.53 -11.80 10.93
C LEU A 804 42.71 -12.43 9.78
N LEU A 805 43.36 -13.08 8.82
CA LEU A 805 42.69 -13.83 7.74
C LEU A 805 41.99 -15.09 8.27
N PHE A 806 42.66 -15.86 9.14
CA PHE A 806 42.12 -17.05 9.79
C PHE A 806 40.90 -16.72 10.68
N ILE A 807 40.98 -15.64 11.47
CA ILE A 807 39.84 -15.16 12.27
C ILE A 807 38.69 -14.69 11.37
N LYS A 808 38.98 -14.01 10.25
CA LYS A 808 37.98 -13.62 9.23
C LYS A 808 37.27 -14.85 8.62
N GLN A 809 38.01 -15.92 8.34
CA GLN A 809 37.45 -17.19 7.83
C GLN A 809 36.55 -17.87 8.88
N LYS A 810 37.03 -18.05 10.12
CA LYS A 810 36.23 -18.64 11.22
C LYS A 810 34.93 -17.87 11.49
N LEU A 811 35.00 -16.53 11.60
CA LEU A 811 33.80 -15.71 11.80
C LEU A 811 32.82 -15.77 10.62
N SER A 812 33.29 -16.09 9.40
CA SER A 812 32.43 -16.31 8.23
C SER A 812 31.68 -17.65 8.29
N THR A 813 32.34 -18.73 8.70
CA THR A 813 31.70 -20.06 8.84
C THR A 813 30.72 -20.08 10.02
N GLU A 814 31.10 -19.51 11.17
CA GLU A 814 30.20 -19.31 12.32
C GLU A 814 28.97 -18.48 11.94
N ARG A 815 29.14 -17.39 11.19
CA ARG A 815 28.02 -16.56 10.70
C ARG A 815 27.01 -17.36 9.89
N ASN A 816 27.47 -18.27 9.02
CA ASN A 816 26.59 -19.13 8.23
C ASN A 816 25.80 -20.11 9.13
N VAL A 817 26.46 -20.73 10.10
CA VAL A 817 25.79 -21.61 11.09
C VAL A 817 24.76 -20.82 11.93
N ILE A 818 25.10 -19.60 12.37
CA ILE A 818 24.21 -18.73 13.14
C ILE A 818 22.98 -18.31 12.29
N VAL A 819 23.13 -18.09 10.98
CA VAL A 819 21.99 -17.82 10.08
C VAL A 819 21.06 -19.04 10.00
N VAL A 820 21.59 -20.26 9.86
CA VAL A 820 20.78 -21.50 9.83
C VAL A 820 20.10 -21.78 11.18
N LEU A 821 20.77 -21.52 12.31
CA LEU A 821 20.14 -21.60 13.63
C LEU A 821 19.04 -20.54 13.79
N LYS A 822 19.26 -19.32 13.29
CA LYS A 822 18.27 -18.23 13.33
C LYS A 822 17.01 -18.56 12.52
N THR A 823 17.13 -19.14 11.33
CA THR A 823 15.95 -19.54 10.53
C THR A 823 15.20 -20.71 11.18
N LYS A 824 15.89 -21.73 11.70
CA LYS A 824 15.27 -22.83 12.47
C LYS A 824 14.52 -22.30 13.71
N LEU A 825 15.11 -21.41 14.49
CA LEU A 825 14.46 -20.80 15.66
C LEU A 825 13.28 -19.88 15.26
N GLN A 826 13.40 -19.12 14.17
CA GLN A 826 12.28 -18.32 13.64
C GLN A 826 11.12 -19.19 13.15
N PHE A 827 11.39 -20.37 12.59
CA PHE A 827 10.37 -21.34 12.21
C PHE A 827 9.57 -21.84 13.42
N PHE A 828 10.24 -22.26 14.51
CA PHE A 828 9.54 -22.64 15.76
C PHE A 828 8.75 -21.48 16.38
N LEU A 829 9.29 -20.26 16.38
CA LEU A 829 8.56 -19.06 16.81
C LEU A 829 7.34 -18.78 15.91
N SER A 830 7.41 -19.09 14.61
CA SER A 830 6.29 -18.96 13.69
C SER A 830 5.19 -20.02 13.94
N GLN A 831 5.57 -21.25 14.30
CA GLN A 831 4.62 -22.31 14.70
C GLN A 831 3.94 -21.97 16.04
N LYS A 832 4.70 -21.54 17.06
CA LYS A 832 4.18 -21.09 18.37
C LYS A 832 3.21 -19.90 18.21
N LYS A 833 3.50 -18.97 17.29
CA LYS A 833 2.59 -17.89 16.89
C LYS A 833 1.35 -18.42 16.15
N LEU A 834 1.52 -19.29 15.15
CA LEU A 834 0.41 -19.86 14.38
C LEU A 834 -0.61 -20.55 15.28
N PHE A 835 -0.15 -21.36 16.25
CA PHE A 835 -1.01 -22.01 17.24
C PHE A 835 -1.86 -20.99 18.02
N LYS A 836 -1.25 -19.89 18.51
CA LYS A 836 -1.96 -18.80 19.20
C LYS A 836 -2.97 -18.05 18.31
N PHE A 837 -2.86 -18.14 16.99
CA PHE A 837 -3.78 -17.53 16.03
C PHE A 837 -4.81 -18.50 15.41
N LEU A 838 -4.57 -19.82 15.41
CA LEU A 838 -5.45 -20.80 14.77
C LEU A 838 -6.93 -20.73 15.20
N PRO A 839 -7.27 -20.59 16.49
CA PRO A 839 -8.66 -20.41 16.93
C PRO A 839 -9.34 -19.18 16.30
N LYS A 840 -8.57 -18.14 15.97
CA LYS A 840 -9.04 -16.85 15.43
C LYS A 840 -9.18 -16.85 13.90
N LEU A 841 -8.57 -17.79 13.19
CA LEU A 841 -8.52 -17.84 11.71
C LEU A 841 -9.78 -18.45 11.05
N ARG A 842 -10.82 -18.79 11.83
CA ARG A 842 -12.03 -19.55 11.44
C ARG A 842 -12.85 -18.96 10.26
N TYR A 843 -12.57 -17.72 9.81
CA TYR A 843 -13.43 -16.93 8.91
C TYR A 843 -12.88 -16.66 7.50
N LEU A 844 -11.76 -17.25 7.09
CA LEU A 844 -11.03 -16.82 5.88
C LEU A 844 -11.44 -17.33 4.47
N PRO A 845 -12.37 -18.29 4.24
CA PRO A 845 -12.80 -18.66 2.89
C PRO A 845 -13.90 -17.73 2.32
N THR A 846 -13.71 -16.40 2.39
CA THR A 846 -14.68 -15.41 1.89
C THR A 846 -15.01 -15.61 0.41
N GLY A 847 -16.28 -15.89 0.10
CA GLY A 847 -16.72 -16.22 -1.26
C GLY A 847 -16.51 -15.08 -2.26
N ARG A 848 -16.32 -15.42 -3.55
CA ARG A 848 -16.02 -14.45 -4.64
C ARG A 848 -17.00 -13.26 -4.66
N ASN A 849 -18.28 -13.51 -4.38
CA ASN A 849 -19.33 -12.47 -4.31
C ASN A 849 -19.10 -11.47 -3.16
N LYS A 850 -18.69 -11.94 -1.97
CA LYS A 850 -18.32 -11.06 -0.84
C LYS A 850 -17.06 -10.26 -1.15
N ILE A 851 -16.06 -10.87 -1.80
CA ILE A 851 -14.86 -10.14 -2.26
C ILE A 851 -15.23 -9.01 -3.23
N ALA A 852 -16.09 -9.28 -4.22
CA ALA A 852 -16.56 -8.27 -5.17
C ALA A 852 -17.33 -7.12 -4.48
N GLN A 853 -18.19 -7.44 -3.50
CA GLN A 853 -18.89 -6.45 -2.66
C GLN A 853 -17.91 -5.58 -1.86
N THR A 854 -16.94 -6.19 -1.16
CA THR A 854 -15.92 -5.46 -0.39
C THR A 854 -15.08 -4.54 -1.28
N VAL A 855 -14.63 -5.01 -2.45
CA VAL A 855 -13.91 -4.14 -3.41
C VAL A 855 -14.81 -3.01 -3.89
N GLN A 856 -16.09 -3.24 -4.17
CA GLN A 856 -17.01 -2.18 -4.58
C GLN A 856 -17.27 -1.14 -3.47
N ILE A 857 -17.23 -1.54 -2.19
CA ILE A 857 -17.28 -0.62 -1.04
C ILE A 857 -15.97 0.18 -0.93
N LEU A 858 -14.81 -0.46 -1.08
CA LEU A 858 -13.50 0.21 -1.04
C LEU A 858 -13.35 1.23 -2.18
N MET A 859 -13.77 0.88 -3.40
CA MET A 859 -13.82 1.81 -4.54
C MET A 859 -14.65 3.05 -4.19
N ARG A 860 -15.87 2.87 -3.68
CA ARG A 860 -16.77 3.97 -3.30
C ARG A 860 -16.26 4.83 -2.15
N LYS A 861 -15.60 4.24 -1.14
CA LYS A 861 -15.16 4.95 0.07
C LYS A 861 -13.78 5.60 -0.03
N ILE A 862 -12.87 5.05 -0.84
CA ILE A 862 -11.44 5.45 -0.83
C ILE A 862 -10.99 5.99 -2.19
N VAL A 863 -11.46 5.40 -3.29
CA VAL A 863 -10.96 5.70 -4.65
C VAL A 863 -11.80 6.80 -5.29
N ASP A 864 -13.11 6.61 -5.34
CA ASP A 864 -14.06 7.54 -5.96
C ASP A 864 -14.01 8.97 -5.35
N PRO A 865 -13.81 9.18 -4.03
CA PRO A 865 -13.67 10.53 -3.46
C PRO A 865 -12.30 11.18 -3.71
N LYS A 866 -11.26 10.40 -3.99
CA LYS A 866 -9.91 10.91 -4.29
C LYS A 866 -9.69 11.21 -5.78
N LEU A 867 -10.52 10.66 -6.68
CA LEU A 867 -10.56 11.10 -8.07
C LEU A 867 -11.23 12.49 -8.17
N LYS A 868 -10.42 13.55 -8.06
CA LYS A 868 -10.82 14.88 -8.55
C LYS A 868 -11.04 14.79 -10.07
N TYR A 869 -12.26 15.04 -10.52
CA TYR A 869 -12.59 15.09 -11.94
C TYR A 869 -12.14 16.45 -12.50
N PRO A 870 -11.20 16.52 -13.46
CA PRO A 870 -10.63 17.77 -13.95
C PRO A 870 -11.55 18.47 -14.97
N ILE A 871 -12.87 18.47 -14.71
CA ILE A 871 -13.88 19.04 -15.60
C ILE A 871 -13.68 20.55 -15.79
N ASP A 872 -13.28 21.25 -14.73
CA ASP A 872 -12.92 22.66 -14.80
C ASP A 872 -11.56 22.91 -15.45
N ASN A 873 -10.58 22.02 -15.22
CA ASN A 873 -9.29 22.10 -15.90
C ASN A 873 -9.41 21.85 -17.42
N ILE A 874 -10.39 21.07 -17.91
CA ILE A 874 -10.67 21.01 -19.36
C ILE A 874 -10.99 22.42 -19.89
N TYR A 875 -11.95 23.09 -19.26
CA TYR A 875 -12.33 24.44 -19.66
C TYR A 875 -11.17 25.43 -19.51
N ASN A 876 -10.37 25.33 -18.46
CA ASN A 876 -9.26 26.25 -18.20
C ASN A 876 -8.03 25.98 -19.12
N ASN A 877 -7.70 24.73 -19.42
CA ASN A 877 -6.58 24.37 -20.29
C ASN A 877 -6.90 24.67 -21.77
N ILE A 878 -8.15 24.45 -22.20
CA ILE A 878 -8.64 24.90 -23.51
C ILE A 878 -8.63 26.44 -23.57
N GLN A 879 -8.95 27.12 -22.46
CA GLN A 879 -8.90 28.57 -22.38
C GLN A 879 -7.48 29.13 -22.55
N GLN A 880 -6.46 28.47 -21.98
CA GLN A 880 -5.04 28.78 -22.18
C GLN A 880 -4.58 28.51 -23.63
N ARG A 881 -5.05 27.42 -24.24
CA ARG A 881 -4.68 27.04 -25.63
C ARG A 881 -5.30 27.91 -26.73
N ILE A 882 -6.36 28.66 -26.44
CA ILE A 882 -7.14 29.41 -27.44
C ILE A 882 -6.84 30.93 -27.44
N SER A 883 -6.05 31.43 -26.49
CA SER A 883 -5.64 32.84 -26.42
C SER A 883 -4.52 33.01 -25.37
N ILE A 884 -3.37 33.66 -25.58
CA ILE A 884 -3.02 34.88 -26.35
C ILE A 884 -3.62 36.19 -25.78
N SER A 885 -4.59 36.11 -24.85
CA SER A 885 -5.17 37.29 -24.18
C SER A 885 -5.09 37.14 -22.67
N LYS A 886 -4.43 38.08 -21.96
CA LYS A 886 -4.22 38.06 -20.49
C LYS A 886 -5.54 38.20 -19.68
N ASP A 887 -6.64 38.56 -20.34
CA ASP A 887 -7.93 38.89 -19.74
C ASP A 887 -8.71 37.73 -19.10
N LYS A 888 -8.71 37.71 -17.76
CA LYS A 888 -9.58 36.85 -16.92
C LYS A 888 -11.09 37.06 -17.23
N LYS A 889 -11.51 38.28 -17.60
CA LYS A 889 -12.90 38.64 -17.91
C LYS A 889 -13.38 37.99 -19.22
N LEU A 890 -12.62 38.12 -20.31
CA LEU A 890 -12.90 37.47 -21.60
C LEU A 890 -12.86 35.94 -21.49
N ALA A 891 -11.93 35.39 -20.71
CA ALA A 891 -11.87 33.96 -20.40
C ALA A 891 -13.16 33.45 -19.72
N ALA A 892 -13.67 34.15 -18.70
CA ALA A 892 -14.93 33.78 -18.04
C ALA A 892 -16.13 33.80 -19.00
N ILE A 893 -16.18 34.76 -19.93
CA ILE A 893 -17.24 34.86 -20.96
C ILE A 893 -17.13 33.69 -21.96
N ARG A 894 -15.93 33.37 -22.45
CA ARG A 894 -15.68 32.22 -23.33
C ARG A 894 -16.08 30.89 -22.65
N LYS A 895 -15.68 30.67 -21.39
CA LYS A 895 -16.09 29.51 -20.58
C LYS A 895 -17.62 29.41 -20.42
N LYS A 896 -18.31 30.50 -20.05
CA LYS A 896 -19.79 30.53 -19.97
C LYS A 896 -20.46 30.21 -21.33
N LYS A 897 -19.92 30.73 -22.44
CA LYS A 897 -20.42 30.48 -23.80
C LYS A 897 -20.30 29.00 -24.21
N TRP A 898 -19.16 28.37 -23.92
CA TRP A 898 -18.97 26.94 -24.17
C TRP A 898 -19.85 26.05 -23.28
N GLN A 899 -19.95 26.35 -21.98
CA GLN A 899 -20.84 25.63 -21.06
C GLN A 899 -22.32 25.71 -21.51
N ARG A 900 -22.76 26.88 -21.99
CA ARG A 900 -24.11 27.07 -22.57
C ARG A 900 -24.32 26.20 -23.82
N LEU A 901 -23.33 26.12 -24.70
CA LEU A 901 -23.41 25.28 -25.91
C LEU A 901 -23.37 23.77 -25.57
N GLU A 902 -22.51 23.33 -24.65
CA GLU A 902 -22.51 21.93 -24.16
C GLU A 902 -23.88 21.56 -23.55
N LYS A 903 -24.45 22.45 -22.72
CA LYS A 903 -25.73 22.23 -22.03
C LYS A 903 -26.91 21.99 -22.99
N TYR A 904 -26.92 22.61 -24.17
CA TYR A 904 -28.00 22.44 -25.16
C TYR A 904 -27.70 21.41 -26.24
N PHE A 905 -26.44 21.30 -26.69
CA PHE A 905 -26.09 20.52 -27.87
C PHE A 905 -25.30 19.23 -27.58
N GLY A 906 -24.76 19.04 -26.37
CA GLY A 906 -23.92 17.87 -26.05
C GLY A 906 -24.60 16.52 -26.28
N GLY A 907 -25.91 16.42 -25.99
CA GLY A 907 -26.70 15.20 -26.18
C GLY A 907 -27.03 14.85 -27.64
N ILE A 908 -26.91 15.81 -28.56
CA ILE A 908 -27.09 15.62 -30.01
C ILE A 908 -25.79 15.75 -30.82
N ALA A 909 -24.65 16.06 -30.17
CA ALA A 909 -23.41 16.40 -30.87
C ALA A 909 -22.93 15.30 -31.84
N ASN A 910 -23.18 14.03 -31.53
CA ASN A 910 -22.84 12.90 -32.39
C ASN A 910 -23.75 12.73 -33.63
N MET A 911 -24.90 13.40 -33.71
CA MET A 911 -25.73 13.45 -34.92
C MET A 911 -25.03 14.16 -36.09
N THR A 912 -23.97 14.93 -35.84
CA THR A 912 -23.12 15.51 -36.90
C THR A 912 -22.46 14.50 -37.83
N LYS A 913 -22.48 13.19 -37.49
CA LYS A 913 -22.06 12.09 -38.35
C LYS A 913 -23.18 11.55 -39.26
N MET A 914 -24.35 12.19 -39.30
CA MET A 914 -25.53 11.73 -40.02
C MET A 914 -25.96 12.75 -41.09
N ASN A 915 -26.15 12.27 -42.32
CA ASN A 915 -26.79 13.00 -43.41
C ASN A 915 -28.26 13.29 -43.07
N ASN A 916 -28.86 14.33 -43.65
CA ASN A 916 -30.27 14.72 -43.41
C ASN A 916 -31.27 13.55 -43.62
N THR A 917 -31.03 12.72 -44.63
CA THR A 917 -31.81 11.51 -44.95
C THR A 917 -31.74 10.39 -43.91
N LYS A 918 -30.75 10.42 -43.00
CA LYS A 918 -30.66 9.56 -41.81
C LYS A 918 -31.31 10.24 -40.60
N ILE A 919 -31.31 11.58 -40.54
CA ILE A 919 -31.93 12.37 -39.46
C ILE A 919 -33.46 12.29 -39.54
N SER A 920 -34.07 12.36 -40.72
CA SER A 920 -35.52 12.13 -40.89
C SER A 920 -35.95 10.69 -40.58
N LYS A 921 -35.03 9.73 -40.64
CA LYS A 921 -35.24 8.31 -40.26
C LYS A 921 -35.04 8.04 -38.76
N ASN A 922 -34.76 9.07 -37.95
CA ASN A 922 -34.79 8.99 -36.49
C ASN A 922 -36.19 8.65 -35.96
N ILE A 923 -36.24 8.28 -34.68
CA ILE A 923 -37.47 8.08 -33.92
C ILE A 923 -37.40 8.92 -32.65
N ALA A 924 -38.37 9.81 -32.46
CA ALA A 924 -38.47 10.63 -31.27
C ALA A 924 -39.16 9.87 -30.13
N ILE A 925 -38.63 10.00 -28.91
CA ILE A 925 -39.25 9.49 -27.68
C ILE A 925 -39.42 10.69 -26.74
N ILE A 926 -40.65 11.18 -26.57
CA ILE A 926 -40.96 12.48 -25.98
C ILE A 926 -41.65 12.33 -24.62
N ILE A 927 -41.23 13.15 -23.64
CA ILE A 927 -41.77 13.20 -22.28
C ILE A 927 -41.97 14.68 -21.90
N GLY A 928 -43.16 15.07 -21.43
CA GLY A 928 -43.57 16.48 -21.32
C GLY A 928 -44.05 17.04 -22.66
N GLN A 929 -45.18 16.56 -23.18
CA GLN A 929 -45.67 17.00 -24.50
C GLN A 929 -46.00 18.50 -24.56
N LYS A 930 -46.39 19.12 -23.43
CA LYS A 930 -46.65 20.56 -23.35
C LYS A 930 -45.36 21.37 -23.48
N GLU A 931 -44.33 20.97 -22.75
CA GLU A 931 -43.00 21.60 -22.73
C GLU A 931 -42.28 21.42 -24.07
N GLU A 932 -42.38 20.23 -24.66
CA GLU A 932 -41.71 19.86 -25.91
C GLU A 932 -42.56 20.12 -27.17
N LEU A 933 -43.60 20.98 -27.11
CA LEU A 933 -44.53 21.20 -28.22
C LEU A 933 -43.83 21.66 -29.52
N ASN A 934 -42.73 22.41 -29.41
CA ASN A 934 -41.91 22.80 -30.55
C ASN A 934 -41.18 21.59 -31.17
N ALA A 935 -40.67 20.66 -30.36
CA ALA A 935 -40.08 19.42 -30.84
C ALA A 935 -41.12 18.54 -31.55
N VAL A 936 -42.34 18.47 -31.01
CA VAL A 936 -43.49 17.76 -31.62
C VAL A 936 -43.84 18.36 -32.99
N LYS A 937 -43.90 19.70 -33.09
CA LYS A 937 -44.13 20.42 -34.36
C LYS A 937 -43.01 20.16 -35.38
N GLU A 938 -41.74 20.23 -35.00
CA GLU A 938 -40.61 19.94 -35.89
C GLU A 938 -40.57 18.46 -36.33
N CYS A 939 -40.79 17.52 -35.41
CA CYS A 939 -40.83 16.10 -35.75
C CYS A 939 -41.97 15.78 -36.72
N LYS A 940 -43.16 16.37 -36.53
CA LYS A 940 -44.30 16.22 -37.46
C LYS A 940 -43.97 16.79 -38.83
N LYS A 941 -43.36 17.99 -38.93
CA LYS A 941 -42.92 18.59 -40.22
C LYS A 941 -41.88 17.71 -40.95
N LEU A 942 -41.05 16.96 -40.23
CA LEU A 942 -39.99 16.12 -40.81
C LEU A 942 -40.38 14.64 -40.97
N GLY A 943 -41.64 14.27 -40.74
CA GLY A 943 -42.12 12.88 -40.82
C GLY A 943 -41.54 11.91 -39.77
N ILE A 944 -40.85 12.45 -38.76
CA ILE A 944 -40.19 11.67 -37.70
C ILE A 944 -41.25 11.04 -36.79
N LYS A 945 -41.21 9.71 -36.65
CA LYS A 945 -42.20 8.97 -35.85
C LYS A 945 -41.99 9.17 -34.35
N MET A 946 -43.07 9.51 -33.65
CA MET A 946 -43.07 9.97 -32.27
C MET A 946 -43.71 8.97 -31.30
N PHE A 947 -42.96 8.63 -30.25
CA PHE A 947 -43.43 7.85 -29.10
C PHE A 947 -43.53 8.75 -27.88
N ASN A 948 -44.74 9.13 -27.48
CA ASN A 948 -44.94 10.09 -26.40
C ASN A 948 -45.45 9.41 -25.13
N ILE A 949 -44.87 9.75 -23.99
CA ILE A 949 -45.59 9.61 -22.71
C ILE A 949 -46.59 10.77 -22.65
N VAL A 950 -47.87 10.45 -22.42
CA VAL A 950 -48.99 11.39 -22.53
C VAL A 950 -49.77 11.35 -21.23
N ASP A 951 -49.71 12.43 -20.47
CA ASP A 951 -50.54 12.60 -19.28
C ASP A 951 -51.96 13.08 -19.65
N THR A 952 -52.91 13.07 -18.70
CA THR A 952 -54.31 13.50 -18.93
C THR A 952 -54.44 14.93 -19.45
N ASN A 953 -53.42 15.77 -19.24
CA ASN A 953 -53.36 17.14 -19.75
C ASN A 953 -52.80 17.30 -21.17
N CYS A 954 -52.29 16.24 -21.78
CA CYS A 954 -51.65 16.24 -23.09
C CYS A 954 -52.63 15.84 -24.22
N ASN A 955 -52.34 16.25 -25.46
CA ASN A 955 -53.16 15.93 -26.63
C ASN A 955 -52.70 14.60 -27.28
N PRO A 956 -53.48 13.51 -27.19
CA PRO A 956 -53.09 12.20 -27.71
C PRO A 956 -53.04 12.14 -29.24
N SER A 957 -53.66 13.09 -29.96
CA SER A 957 -53.67 13.13 -31.43
C SER A 957 -52.39 13.73 -32.04
N LEU A 958 -51.47 14.24 -31.22
CA LEU A 958 -50.18 14.80 -31.68
C LEU A 958 -49.02 13.79 -31.70
N ALA A 959 -49.27 12.49 -31.46
CA ALA A 959 -48.23 11.47 -31.43
C ALA A 959 -48.68 10.16 -32.10
N ASP A 960 -47.80 9.54 -32.89
CA ASP A 960 -48.11 8.25 -33.54
C ASP A 960 -48.35 7.14 -32.52
N HIS A 961 -47.56 7.13 -31.45
CA HIS A 961 -47.49 6.04 -30.48
C HIS A 961 -47.52 6.57 -29.05
N ILE A 962 -48.73 6.82 -28.54
CA ILE A 962 -48.96 7.24 -27.15
C ILE A 962 -48.65 6.13 -26.13
N ILE A 963 -48.23 6.54 -24.94
CA ILE A 963 -48.24 5.74 -23.71
C ILE A 963 -48.97 6.61 -22.66
N PRO A 964 -50.27 6.37 -22.38
CA PRO A 964 -51.01 7.16 -21.42
C PRO A 964 -50.54 6.82 -20.00
N ALA A 965 -49.79 7.73 -19.36
CA ALA A 965 -49.22 7.53 -18.03
C ALA A 965 -48.70 8.86 -17.45
N ASN A 966 -48.64 8.94 -16.13
CA ASN A 966 -48.05 10.06 -15.40
C ASN A 966 -46.61 10.37 -15.88
N ASP A 967 -46.34 11.61 -16.29
CA ASP A 967 -45.02 12.05 -16.76
C ASP A 967 -44.32 13.05 -15.82
N ASP A 968 -44.91 13.37 -14.67
CA ASP A 968 -44.27 14.10 -13.57
C ASP A 968 -43.61 13.17 -12.53
N SER A 969 -44.13 11.95 -12.41
CA SER A 969 -43.58 10.89 -11.56
C SER A 969 -42.27 10.40 -12.15
N ARG A 970 -41.16 10.80 -11.51
CA ARG A 970 -39.82 10.28 -11.79
C ARG A 970 -39.76 8.74 -11.77
N ASN A 971 -40.60 8.08 -10.99
CA ASN A 971 -40.68 6.61 -10.96
C ASN A 971 -41.43 6.04 -12.17
N ALA A 972 -42.53 6.66 -12.61
CA ALA A 972 -43.26 6.29 -13.82
C ALA A 972 -42.37 6.42 -15.07
N ILE A 973 -41.74 7.58 -15.24
CA ILE A 973 -40.77 7.85 -16.31
C ILE A 973 -39.64 6.81 -16.30
N LYS A 974 -39.04 6.56 -15.13
CA LYS A 974 -37.96 5.57 -14.95
C LYS A 974 -38.41 4.16 -15.31
N TYR A 975 -39.64 3.77 -14.98
CA TYR A 975 -40.19 2.47 -15.35
C TYR A 975 -40.30 2.33 -16.87
N ILE A 976 -40.91 3.30 -17.55
CA ILE A 976 -41.11 3.30 -19.01
C ILE A 976 -39.76 3.32 -19.74
N LEU A 977 -38.87 4.26 -19.40
CA LEU A 977 -37.55 4.39 -20.03
C LEU A 977 -36.68 3.13 -19.85
N ASN A 978 -36.73 2.47 -18.68
CA ASN A 978 -36.02 1.20 -18.49
C ASN A 978 -36.57 0.09 -19.39
N LYS A 979 -37.89 0.00 -19.58
CA LYS A 979 -38.50 -0.97 -20.50
C LYS A 979 -38.07 -0.69 -21.95
N PHE A 980 -38.08 0.57 -22.39
CA PHE A 980 -37.60 0.98 -23.71
C PHE A 980 -36.12 0.62 -23.91
N LEU A 981 -35.24 1.03 -22.98
CA LEU A 981 -33.80 0.76 -23.04
C LEU A 981 -33.50 -0.74 -23.13
N ILE A 982 -34.14 -1.57 -22.30
CA ILE A 982 -33.98 -3.03 -22.33
C ILE A 982 -34.40 -3.58 -23.69
N ARG A 983 -35.55 -3.16 -24.23
CA ARG A 983 -36.12 -3.68 -25.47
C ARG A 983 -35.32 -3.25 -26.71
N ILE A 984 -34.86 -2.00 -26.76
CA ILE A 984 -33.98 -1.47 -27.82
C ILE A 984 -32.63 -2.21 -27.80
N LYS A 985 -31.99 -2.32 -26.62
CA LYS A 985 -30.67 -2.97 -26.48
C LYS A 985 -30.70 -4.47 -26.81
N LEU A 986 -31.77 -5.17 -26.46
CA LEU A 986 -31.96 -6.57 -26.86
C LEU A 986 -32.16 -6.69 -28.39
N ALA A 987 -32.99 -5.84 -28.99
CA ALA A 987 -33.20 -5.81 -30.44
C ALA A 987 -31.91 -5.50 -31.23
N GLN A 988 -31.08 -4.58 -30.74
CA GLN A 988 -29.77 -4.28 -31.34
C GLN A 988 -28.79 -5.44 -31.19
N LYS A 989 -28.75 -6.13 -30.03
CA LYS A 989 -27.93 -7.32 -29.86
C LYS A 989 -28.37 -8.48 -30.77
N LEU A 990 -29.66 -8.59 -31.08
CA LEU A 990 -30.19 -9.56 -32.05
C LEU A 990 -29.83 -9.19 -33.48
N SER A 991 -29.97 -7.92 -33.88
CA SER A 991 -29.55 -7.43 -35.21
C SER A 991 -28.04 -7.66 -35.46
N LEU A 992 -27.19 -7.37 -34.47
CA LEU A 992 -25.75 -7.66 -34.51
C LEU A 992 -25.39 -9.15 -34.44
N ARG A 993 -26.35 -10.04 -34.17
CA ARG A 993 -26.22 -11.51 -34.17
C ARG A 993 -26.83 -12.18 -35.42
N TYR A 994 -27.41 -11.39 -36.30
CA TYR A 994 -27.97 -11.82 -37.59
C TYR A 994 -27.19 -11.20 -38.77
N LYS A 995 -26.34 -10.21 -38.49
CA LYS A 995 -25.30 -9.66 -39.38
C LYS A 995 -23.92 -10.28 -39.15
N ARG A 996 -23.87 -11.39 -38.41
CA ARG A 996 -22.74 -12.21 -38.02
C ARG A 996 -23.21 -13.65 -38.02
#